data_AF-A0A812YC26-F1
#
_entry.id   AF-A0A812YC26-F1
#
_cell.length_a   1.000
_cell.length_b   1.000
_cell.length_c   1.000
_cell.angle_alpha   90.00
_cell.angle_beta   90.00
_cell.angle_gamma   90.00
#
_symmetry.space_group_name_H-M   'P 1'
#
loop_
_entity.id
_entity.type
_entity.pdbx_description
1 polymer ?
#
loop_
_entity_poly.entity_id
_entity_poly.type
_entity_poly.pdbx_seq_one_letter_code
_entity_poly.pdbx_strand_id
1 'polypeptide(L)'
;MCGHKRQKGLLVLLPFILVAAERPTISAAPGLEGLQQRAELRLGQVGLDSPAVVTLGSVPDARTLVSDAEVAALTTDSFLLRARNESGRMLVVCAGRTRRAVGFAFYEFLQRLGFGFLHPLKPVIPKAATLRAFHLDVHETPRWSFRGTHYHTQHPLELTNFLNGYDALGSTDDRERWREAWAAWEDFLEWMLAQKQNYLEWMLLADRASDKVGFETSAERRDRLQLVVEAAHGLGLEVGVDVPLTLKQQHALNLLPRPSRDREENEAQVRERVRWLLSCGFDHLGTELGSTEFTRGLDALELTRLLNVTQEALGSSRLLVKNHCSTQQHAEGFQDPRPGKQGEALNFNYLNYFADAKIVSMPHTVQAYSLTDPAPTYGNANFSDLREWTAFLLQQGRPVVFYPETAYWVNYDISVPLFLAPLYASDRLEDADTLDAMPAAAPLLGQMNFESGWQWGYWLANSVQALVAWRRPRAGLTGAFRQLFRFLPTATRQALTELLLDFAAAQRQLLVEGRRGDGTRTQPAPGAGPGSATGIAYLQGSEGLSDLASLAARYLGEGAPQPDRLHFQELWRETPPASVRLLRLLGEGIAAAWPFSGGALRSARRAWFQEELWPLLRESNATFSALAARFAALVALPASPSHREVLQDLADSAQLLALRCSQVLTLYEYVALCAPGECLGRLAAGRAAIRCWSLPGPSALASSRWVSMERGWCWSGRGRCRLPTRTDTSGQRRPCSTGVGIRPSWSSRSPTRALVRSTIHWSWVSPVAEGRGRGGRSLWHRLRSPTDSGTQSYPRVWVLERSPPYPPQDPAWATKRTPRSLSCSDAAARGACGA
;
A
#
# COMPACT_ATOMS: atom_id res chain seq x y z
N MET A 1 53.78 -67.17 7.35
CA MET A 1 53.79 -66.39 8.60
C MET A 1 53.75 -64.90 8.25
N CYS A 2 52.56 -64.31 8.08
CA CYS A 2 52.41 -62.86 7.90
C CYS A 2 51.13 -62.40 8.62
N GLY A 3 51.31 -61.52 9.61
CA GLY A 3 50.26 -61.02 10.49
C GLY A 3 49.40 -59.93 9.85
N HIS A 4 48.09 -60.02 10.06
CA HIS A 4 47.12 -58.96 9.85
C HIS A 4 46.91 -58.18 11.15
N LYS A 5 47.25 -56.89 11.18
CA LYS A 5 46.90 -55.96 12.25
C LYS A 5 45.43 -55.55 12.10
N ARG A 6 44.57 -55.96 13.04
CA ARG A 6 43.26 -55.34 13.28
C ARG A 6 43.44 -54.14 14.21
N GLN A 7 43.20 -52.92 13.73
CA GLN A 7 42.96 -51.77 14.60
C GLN A 7 41.49 -51.81 15.07
N LYS A 8 41.28 -51.95 16.38
CA LYS A 8 40.00 -51.71 17.04
C LYS A 8 39.92 -50.23 17.41
N GLY A 9 39.13 -49.45 16.67
CA GLY A 9 38.74 -48.10 17.09
C GLY A 9 37.65 -48.18 18.15
N LEU A 10 37.93 -47.65 19.34
CA LEU A 10 36.99 -47.51 20.44
C LEU A 10 36.04 -46.35 20.11
N LEU A 11 34.77 -46.65 19.79
CA LEU A 11 33.73 -45.63 19.58
C LEU A 11 33.26 -45.16 20.97
N VAL A 12 33.79 -44.03 21.45
CA VAL A 12 33.31 -43.37 22.67
C VAL A 12 31.96 -42.72 22.36
N LEU A 13 30.87 -43.40 22.73
CA LEU A 13 29.53 -42.82 22.78
C LEU A 13 29.51 -41.79 23.91
N LEU A 14 29.78 -40.52 23.58
CA LEU A 14 29.49 -39.40 24.47
C LEU A 14 27.98 -39.38 24.73
N PRO A 15 27.53 -39.38 26.01
CA PRO A 15 26.13 -39.24 26.32
C PRO A 15 25.66 -37.86 25.84
N PHE A 16 24.82 -37.84 24.81
CA PHE A 16 24.04 -36.66 24.47
C PHE A 16 23.04 -36.43 25.59
N ILE A 17 23.45 -35.66 26.61
CA ILE A 17 22.53 -35.10 27.59
C ILE A 17 21.64 -34.12 26.82
N LEU A 18 20.44 -34.57 26.46
CA LEU A 18 19.35 -33.71 26.00
C LEU A 18 18.97 -32.82 27.18
N VAL A 19 19.66 -31.68 27.31
CA VAL A 19 19.22 -30.61 28.21
C VAL A 19 17.87 -30.14 27.67
N ALA A 20 16.79 -30.44 28.39
CA ALA A 20 15.47 -29.97 28.01
C ALA A 20 15.52 -28.44 27.97
N ALA A 21 15.16 -27.85 26.82
CA ALA A 21 15.12 -26.40 26.70
C ALA A 21 14.10 -25.85 27.71
N GLU A 22 14.58 -25.14 28.73
CA GLU A 22 13.70 -24.51 29.70
C GLU A 22 12.95 -23.36 29.03
N ARG A 23 11.63 -23.32 29.23
CA ARG A 23 10.82 -22.19 28.76
C ARG A 23 11.13 -20.96 29.61
N PRO A 24 11.30 -19.77 29.01
CA PRO A 24 11.49 -18.56 29.79
C PRO A 24 10.24 -18.27 30.61
N THR A 25 10.43 -17.76 31.84
CA THR A 25 9.33 -17.19 32.62
C THR A 25 9.13 -15.76 32.16
N ILE A 26 7.89 -15.41 31.85
CA ILE A 26 7.52 -14.05 31.47
C ILE A 26 6.70 -13.46 32.59
N SER A 27 7.06 -12.26 33.02
CA SER A 27 6.32 -11.47 34.00
C SER A 27 5.97 -10.12 33.37
N ALA A 28 4.76 -9.65 33.57
CA ALA A 28 4.30 -8.42 32.97
C ALA A 28 3.61 -7.52 34.00
N ALA A 29 3.81 -6.21 33.89
CA ALA A 29 3.07 -5.24 34.68
C ALA A 29 1.57 -5.27 34.33
N PRO A 30 0.67 -4.86 35.25
CA PRO A 30 -0.77 -4.82 34.99
C PRO A 30 -1.11 -4.04 33.72
N GLY A 31 -2.05 -4.56 32.93
CA GLY A 31 -2.41 -3.95 31.65
C GLY A 31 -1.40 -4.25 30.54
N LEU A 32 -0.60 -5.31 30.62
CA LEU A 32 0.27 -5.77 29.53
C LEU A 32 -0.05 -7.21 29.10
N GLU A 33 -1.24 -7.72 29.44
CA GLU A 33 -1.63 -9.12 29.27
C GLU A 33 -1.57 -9.55 27.79
N GLY A 34 -2.00 -8.69 26.87
CA GLY A 34 -1.90 -8.96 25.42
C GLY A 34 -0.45 -9.06 24.92
N LEU A 35 0.46 -8.23 25.46
CA LEU A 35 1.88 -8.31 25.13
C LEU A 35 2.54 -9.54 25.75
N GLN A 36 2.14 -9.90 26.99
CA GLN A 36 2.59 -11.12 27.66
C GLN A 36 2.24 -12.37 26.84
N GLN A 37 0.99 -12.50 26.38
CA GLN A 37 0.56 -13.64 25.57
C GLN A 37 1.38 -13.76 24.29
N ARG A 38 1.69 -12.64 23.63
CA ARG A 38 2.57 -12.63 22.45
C ARG A 38 4.00 -13.02 22.80
N ALA A 39 4.51 -12.54 23.92
CA ALA A 39 5.83 -12.91 24.39
C ALA A 39 5.94 -14.42 24.67
N GLU A 40 4.93 -15.01 25.31
CA GLU A 40 4.84 -16.44 25.58
C GLU A 40 4.80 -17.24 24.27
N LEU A 41 4.00 -16.78 23.29
CA LEU A 41 3.92 -17.39 21.97
C LEU A 41 5.27 -17.38 21.25
N ARG A 42 5.94 -16.22 21.15
CA ARG A 42 7.17 -16.05 20.37
C ARG A 42 8.35 -16.73 21.04
N LEU A 43 8.56 -16.52 22.33
CA LEU A 43 9.67 -17.14 23.04
C LEU A 43 9.46 -18.65 23.21
N GLY A 44 8.21 -19.12 23.26
CA GLY A 44 7.90 -20.55 23.26
C GLY A 44 8.24 -21.28 21.96
N GLN A 45 8.49 -20.56 20.87
CA GLN A 45 8.88 -21.11 19.56
C GLN A 45 10.40 -21.30 19.40
N VAL A 46 11.20 -20.80 20.34
CA VAL A 46 12.67 -20.76 20.23
C VAL A 46 13.31 -21.54 21.38
N GLY A 47 14.28 -22.40 21.07
CA GLY A 47 15.11 -23.03 22.11
C GLY A 47 16.12 -22.03 22.68
N LEU A 48 15.99 -21.71 23.97
CA LEU A 48 16.98 -20.89 24.69
C LEU A 48 18.06 -21.79 25.31
N ASP A 49 19.32 -21.37 25.25
CA ASP A 49 20.46 -22.09 25.84
C ASP A 49 20.58 -21.95 27.37
N SER A 50 19.70 -21.14 27.97
CA SER A 50 19.74 -20.77 29.38
C SER A 50 18.34 -20.45 29.90
N PRO A 51 18.09 -20.72 31.19
CA PRO A 51 16.89 -20.23 31.85
C PRO A 51 16.85 -18.71 31.80
N ALA A 52 15.67 -18.14 31.52
CA ALA A 52 15.49 -16.69 31.49
C ALA A 52 14.22 -16.25 32.24
N VAL A 53 14.28 -15.05 32.82
CA VAL A 53 13.13 -14.24 33.21
C VAL A 53 13.07 -13.08 32.22
N VAL A 54 11.93 -12.88 31.58
CA VAL A 54 11.68 -11.68 30.77
C VAL A 54 10.59 -10.87 31.47
N THR A 55 10.93 -9.65 31.88
CA THR A 55 9.97 -8.74 32.50
C THR A 55 9.51 -7.67 31.51
N LEU A 56 8.20 -7.46 31.42
CA LEU A 56 7.56 -6.43 30.60
C LEU A 56 7.02 -5.33 31.53
N GLY A 57 7.61 -4.13 31.48
CA GLY A 57 7.25 -2.99 32.34
C GLY A 57 7.88 -3.04 33.75
N SER A 58 7.38 -2.18 34.65
CA SER A 58 7.87 -2.10 36.04
C SER A 58 7.19 -3.16 36.91
N VAL A 59 7.88 -4.28 37.10
CA VAL A 59 7.55 -5.35 38.07
C VAL A 59 8.66 -5.45 39.13
N PRO A 60 8.44 -6.09 40.30
CA PRO A 60 9.45 -6.15 41.36
C PRO A 60 10.84 -6.62 40.89
N ASP A 61 10.90 -7.68 40.09
CA ASP A 61 12.16 -8.20 39.53
C ASP A 61 12.82 -7.22 38.56
N ALA A 62 12.05 -6.41 37.83
CA ALA A 62 12.62 -5.41 36.91
C ALA A 62 13.40 -4.31 37.65
N ARG A 63 12.99 -3.98 38.88
CA ARG A 63 13.56 -2.89 39.68
C ARG A 63 14.96 -3.16 40.19
N THR A 64 15.43 -4.41 40.10
CA THR A 64 16.83 -4.75 40.42
C THR A 64 17.80 -4.26 39.34
N LEU A 65 17.29 -4.00 38.12
CA LEU A 65 18.11 -3.63 36.95
C LEU A 65 17.72 -2.28 36.32
N VAL A 66 16.46 -1.86 36.44
CA VAL A 66 15.95 -0.57 35.94
C VAL A 66 15.11 0.10 37.01
N SER A 67 15.51 1.28 37.46
CA SER A 67 14.79 2.03 38.50
C SER A 67 13.54 2.72 37.95
N ASP A 68 12.55 2.97 38.83
CA ASP A 68 11.34 3.73 38.45
C ASP A 68 11.68 5.18 38.01
N ALA A 69 12.77 5.76 38.54
CA ALA A 69 13.26 7.08 38.14
C ALA A 69 13.77 7.09 36.69
N GLU A 70 14.48 6.04 36.26
CA GLU A 70 14.92 5.89 34.88
C GLU A 70 13.73 5.74 33.93
N VAL A 71 12.72 4.94 34.31
CA VAL A 71 11.49 4.82 33.51
C VAL A 71 10.75 6.15 33.43
N ALA A 72 10.62 6.88 34.54
CA ALA A 72 9.95 8.18 34.57
C ALA A 72 10.64 9.24 33.68
N ALA A 73 11.96 9.13 33.49
CA ALA A 73 12.75 10.03 32.65
C ALA A 73 12.58 9.79 31.13
N LEU A 74 12.02 8.64 30.72
CA LEU A 74 11.78 8.34 29.31
C LEU A 74 10.74 9.29 28.69
N THR A 75 10.77 9.46 27.37
CA THR A 75 9.62 10.03 26.64
C THR A 75 8.54 8.96 26.41
N THR A 76 7.37 9.35 25.89
CA THR A 76 6.22 8.46 25.64
C THR A 76 6.58 7.18 24.88
N ASP A 77 7.49 7.30 23.90
CA ASP A 77 7.90 6.21 23.02
C ASP A 77 9.34 5.75 23.24
N SER A 78 10.08 6.35 24.19
CA SER A 78 11.43 5.87 24.54
C SER A 78 11.36 4.61 25.39
N PHE A 79 12.36 3.75 25.26
CA PHE A 79 12.41 2.48 25.98
C PHE A 79 13.81 2.13 26.48
N LEU A 80 13.85 1.26 27.49
CA LEU A 80 15.03 0.63 28.04
C LEU A 80 14.95 -0.89 27.83
N LEU A 81 16.06 -1.48 27.42
CA LEU A 81 16.24 -2.92 27.36
C LEU A 81 17.57 -3.28 28.04
N ARG A 82 17.48 -3.93 29.20
CA ARG A 82 18.66 -4.40 29.94
C ARG A 82 18.63 -5.90 30.17
N ALA A 83 19.79 -6.54 30.17
CA ALA A 83 19.91 -7.95 30.52
C ALA A 83 21.12 -8.19 31.43
N ARG A 84 20.93 -9.01 32.46
CA ARG A 84 21.98 -9.41 33.42
C ARG A 84 21.84 -10.90 33.75
N ASN A 85 22.97 -11.59 33.88
CA ASN A 85 23.00 -12.95 34.41
C ASN A 85 23.02 -12.91 35.94
N GLU A 86 22.00 -13.49 36.57
CA GLU A 86 21.84 -13.62 38.01
C GLU A 86 21.80 -15.10 38.37
N SER A 87 22.85 -15.60 39.02
CA SER A 87 22.95 -16.98 39.51
C SER A 87 22.70 -18.06 38.43
N GLY A 88 23.15 -17.82 37.20
CA GLY A 88 22.98 -18.75 36.08
C GLY A 88 21.67 -18.59 35.31
N ARG A 89 20.82 -17.62 35.68
CA ARG A 89 19.57 -17.27 35.01
C ARG A 89 19.68 -15.88 34.39
N MET A 90 19.24 -15.71 33.15
CA MET A 90 19.23 -14.41 32.50
C MET A 90 17.98 -13.62 32.90
N LEU A 91 18.14 -12.48 33.57
CA LEU A 91 17.06 -11.50 33.78
C LEU A 91 17.11 -10.48 32.65
N VAL A 92 16.03 -10.36 31.88
CA VAL A 92 15.85 -9.39 30.80
C VAL A 92 14.71 -8.45 31.15
N VAL A 93 14.99 -7.16 31.18
CA VAL A 93 14.03 -6.10 31.51
C VAL A 93 13.72 -5.27 30.28
N CYS A 94 12.46 -5.31 29.84
CA CYS A 94 11.89 -4.48 28.77
C CYS A 94 11.03 -3.39 29.42
N ALA A 95 11.49 -2.14 29.46
CA ALA A 95 10.81 -1.06 30.17
C ALA A 95 10.53 0.15 29.27
N GLY A 96 9.45 0.86 29.59
CA GLY A 96 8.98 2.06 28.89
C GLY A 96 7.85 2.72 29.68
N ARG A 97 7.55 4.00 29.40
CA ARG A 97 6.46 4.73 30.09
C ARG A 97 5.07 4.32 29.64
N THR A 98 4.97 3.78 28.43
CA THR A 98 3.71 3.35 27.82
C THR A 98 3.78 1.87 27.48
N ARG A 99 2.61 1.23 27.35
CA ARG A 99 2.48 -0.14 26.84
C ARG A 99 3.20 -0.31 25.50
N ARG A 100 3.03 0.65 24.60
CA ARG A 100 3.67 0.68 23.27
C ARG A 100 5.19 0.69 23.38
N ALA A 101 5.78 1.54 24.23
CA ALA A 101 7.22 1.59 24.45
C ALA A 101 7.78 0.29 25.05
N VAL A 102 7.05 -0.35 25.98
CA VAL A 102 7.41 -1.69 26.48
C VAL A 102 7.39 -2.72 25.34
N GLY A 103 6.40 -2.64 24.45
CA GLY A 103 6.35 -3.42 23.21
C GLY A 103 7.60 -3.21 22.35
N PHE A 104 8.01 -1.97 22.11
CA PHE A 104 9.23 -1.66 21.33
C PHE A 104 10.49 -2.30 21.95
N ALA A 105 10.65 -2.22 23.27
CA ALA A 105 11.76 -2.88 23.98
C ALA A 105 11.73 -4.40 23.78
N PHE A 106 10.56 -5.01 23.92
CA PHE A 106 10.38 -6.44 23.77
C PHE A 106 10.72 -6.92 22.35
N TYR A 107 10.25 -6.24 21.31
CA TYR A 107 10.59 -6.63 19.94
C TYR A 107 12.04 -6.32 19.57
N GLU A 108 12.66 -5.28 20.15
CA GLU A 108 14.11 -5.08 20.03
C GLU A 108 14.88 -6.25 20.65
N PHE A 109 14.42 -6.77 21.80
CA PHE A 109 14.98 -7.97 22.42
C PHE A 109 14.84 -9.19 21.49
N LEU A 110 13.65 -9.46 20.94
CA LEU A 110 13.45 -10.57 19.99
C LEU A 110 14.37 -10.45 18.78
N GLN A 111 14.49 -9.27 18.18
CA GLN A 111 15.36 -9.08 17.03
C GLN A 111 16.85 -9.30 17.37
N ARG A 112 17.26 -9.03 18.62
CA ARG A 112 18.60 -9.36 19.13
C ARG A 112 18.83 -10.86 19.33
N LEU A 113 17.76 -11.63 19.55
CA LEU A 113 17.81 -13.09 19.54
C LEU A 113 17.85 -13.70 18.15
N GLY A 114 17.77 -12.89 17.09
CA GLY A 114 17.77 -13.34 15.69
C GLY A 114 16.39 -13.49 15.08
N PHE A 115 15.34 -12.93 15.69
CA PHE A 115 14.06 -12.76 14.99
C PHE A 115 14.18 -11.70 13.90
N GLY A 116 13.42 -11.87 12.81
CA GLY A 116 13.29 -10.88 11.74
C GLY A 116 11.82 -10.55 11.50
N PHE A 117 11.42 -9.29 11.67
CA PHE A 117 10.04 -8.83 11.46
C PHE A 117 9.94 -8.01 10.18
N LEU A 118 10.39 -8.57 9.06
CA LEU A 118 10.45 -7.84 7.79
C LEU A 118 9.08 -7.79 7.10
N HIS A 119 8.47 -8.95 6.89
CA HIS A 119 7.16 -9.09 6.29
C HIS A 119 6.10 -9.21 7.39
N PRO A 120 4.96 -8.47 7.31
CA PRO A 120 3.94 -8.48 8.36
C PRO A 120 3.39 -9.87 8.73
N LEU A 121 3.11 -10.69 7.72
CA LEU A 121 2.56 -12.04 7.90
C LEU A 121 3.60 -13.17 8.01
N LYS A 122 4.90 -12.87 7.89
CA LYS A 122 5.95 -13.90 7.77
C LYS A 122 7.19 -13.54 8.60
N PRO A 123 7.08 -13.46 9.94
CA PRO A 123 8.24 -13.23 10.78
C PRO A 123 9.24 -14.39 10.67
N VAL A 124 10.52 -14.06 10.57
CA VAL A 124 11.62 -15.01 10.68
C VAL A 124 11.82 -15.35 12.15
N ILE A 125 11.59 -16.61 12.49
CA ILE A 125 11.77 -17.13 13.86
C ILE A 125 13.02 -18.03 13.88
N PRO A 126 14.01 -17.75 14.74
CA PRO A 126 15.20 -18.59 14.87
C PRO A 126 14.82 -19.91 15.58
N LYS A 127 15.46 -21.03 15.23
CA LYS A 127 15.20 -22.32 15.91
C LYS A 127 15.75 -22.35 17.34
N ALA A 128 16.87 -21.68 17.55
CA ALA A 128 17.55 -21.57 18.83
C ALA A 128 18.17 -20.18 18.95
N ALA A 129 18.27 -19.68 20.18
CA ALA A 129 18.93 -18.42 20.49
C ALA A 129 19.85 -18.60 21.70
N THR A 130 21.01 -17.95 21.63
CA THR A 130 22.00 -17.92 22.70
C THR A 130 21.70 -16.74 23.61
N LEU A 131 21.63 -16.95 24.93
CA LEU A 131 21.49 -15.87 25.92
C LEU A 131 22.73 -15.70 26.79
N ARG A 132 23.58 -16.73 26.96
CA ARG A 132 24.68 -16.69 27.97
C ARG A 132 25.70 -15.57 27.81
N ALA A 133 25.90 -15.09 26.59
CA ALA A 133 26.84 -14.01 26.27
C ALA A 133 26.16 -12.63 26.12
N PHE A 134 24.86 -12.52 26.41
CA PHE A 134 24.11 -11.28 26.21
C PHE A 134 24.23 -10.36 27.42
N HIS A 135 25.16 -9.41 27.35
CA HIS A 135 25.03 -8.16 28.10
C HIS A 135 24.28 -7.16 27.22
N LEU A 136 23.08 -6.76 27.65
CA LEU A 136 22.30 -5.73 26.97
C LEU A 136 22.14 -4.54 27.91
N ASP A 137 22.46 -3.36 27.39
CA ASP A 137 22.08 -2.08 27.97
C ASP A 137 21.77 -1.14 26.80
N VAL A 138 20.49 -1.03 26.50
CA VAL A 138 19.97 -0.33 25.34
C VAL A 138 18.97 0.69 25.82
N HIS A 139 19.20 1.93 25.43
CA HIS A 139 18.27 3.04 25.58
C HIS A 139 18.05 3.64 24.20
N GLU A 140 16.81 3.65 23.73
CA GLU A 140 16.46 4.26 22.45
C GLU A 140 15.28 5.23 22.59
N THR A 141 15.36 6.31 21.82
CA THR A 141 14.34 7.36 21.68
C THR A 141 14.09 7.55 20.20
N PRO A 142 12.82 7.71 19.76
CA PRO A 142 12.53 7.93 18.35
C PRO A 142 13.10 9.27 17.85
N ARG A 143 13.56 9.27 16.60
CA ARG A 143 13.90 10.47 15.83
C ARG A 143 12.68 11.37 15.61
N TRP A 144 11.56 10.79 15.17
CA TRP A 144 10.32 11.51 14.93
C TRP A 144 9.20 11.01 15.83
N SER A 145 8.36 11.92 16.31
CA SER A 145 7.25 11.61 17.22
C SER A 145 6.09 10.87 16.54
N PHE A 146 5.88 11.09 15.24
CA PHE A 146 4.80 10.49 14.45
C PHE A 146 5.37 9.51 13.42
N ARG A 147 5.00 8.23 13.51
CA ARG A 147 5.56 7.15 12.69
C ARG A 147 4.43 6.22 12.27
N GLY A 148 3.84 6.56 11.13
CA GLY A 148 2.58 6.00 10.66
C GLY A 148 2.68 5.13 9.40
N THR A 149 1.64 4.33 9.18
CA THR A 149 1.38 3.64 7.92
C THR A 149 -0.07 3.90 7.49
N HIS A 150 -0.28 4.43 6.30
CA HIS A 150 -1.56 4.45 5.60
C HIS A 150 -1.67 3.20 4.74
N TYR A 151 -2.61 2.32 5.05
CA TYR A 151 -2.90 1.13 4.26
C TYR A 151 -3.91 1.48 3.16
N HIS A 152 -3.46 1.49 1.91
CA HIS A 152 -4.21 2.03 0.77
C HIS A 152 -5.28 1.04 0.26
N THR A 153 -6.36 0.93 1.03
CA THR A 153 -7.51 0.04 0.80
C THR A 153 -8.29 0.31 -0.48
N GLN A 154 -8.02 1.41 -1.18
CA GLN A 154 -8.56 1.65 -2.52
C GLN A 154 -8.09 0.60 -3.55
N HIS A 155 -7.10 -0.23 -3.20
CA HIS A 155 -6.67 -1.40 -3.94
C HIS A 155 -7.04 -2.72 -3.25
N PRO A 156 -7.15 -3.84 -3.99
CA PRO A 156 -7.38 -5.16 -3.41
C PRO A 156 -6.12 -5.71 -2.74
N LEU A 157 -5.82 -5.23 -1.53
CA LEU A 157 -4.70 -5.66 -0.70
C LEU A 157 -5.13 -6.75 0.30
N GLU A 158 -4.15 -7.33 1.00
CA GLU A 158 -4.33 -8.48 1.91
C GLU A 158 -5.41 -8.24 2.98
N LEU A 159 -5.50 -7.02 3.51
CA LEU A 159 -6.43 -6.65 4.58
C LEU A 159 -7.56 -5.71 4.11
N THR A 160 -7.67 -5.39 2.82
CA THR A 160 -8.61 -4.36 2.32
C THR A 160 -10.05 -4.62 2.75
N ASN A 161 -10.55 -5.84 2.53
CA ASN A 161 -11.92 -6.18 2.88
C ASN A 161 -12.13 -6.15 4.39
N PHE A 162 -11.19 -6.72 5.15
CA PHE A 162 -11.23 -6.80 6.60
C PHE A 162 -11.29 -5.42 7.26
N LEU A 163 -10.41 -4.50 6.86
CA LEU A 163 -10.33 -3.14 7.39
C LEU A 163 -11.55 -2.29 7.03
N ASN A 164 -12.26 -2.65 5.95
CA ASN A 164 -13.52 -2.03 5.59
C ASN A 164 -14.75 -2.66 6.25
N GLY A 165 -14.58 -3.74 7.02
CA GLY A 165 -15.67 -4.49 7.66
C GLY A 165 -16.40 -5.46 6.72
N TYR A 166 -15.91 -5.68 5.51
CA TYR A 166 -16.45 -6.65 4.54
C TYR A 166 -15.89 -8.06 4.79
N ASP A 167 -16.63 -9.10 4.43
CA ASP A 167 -16.15 -10.47 4.58
C ASP A 167 -14.92 -10.77 3.71
N ALA A 168 -14.30 -11.95 3.90
CA ALA A 168 -13.09 -12.31 3.19
C ALA A 168 -13.22 -12.22 1.65
N LEU A 169 -14.41 -12.39 1.06
CA LEU A 169 -14.62 -12.26 -0.40
C LEU A 169 -15.03 -10.85 -0.83
N GLY A 170 -15.13 -9.90 0.11
CA GLY A 170 -15.65 -8.56 -0.13
C GLY A 170 -17.18 -8.51 -0.20
N SER A 171 -17.88 -9.53 0.33
CA SER A 171 -19.34 -9.54 0.48
C SER A 171 -19.74 -9.11 1.90
N THR A 172 -21.04 -8.89 2.10
CA THR A 172 -21.69 -8.60 3.38
C THR A 172 -22.62 -9.76 3.81
N ASP A 173 -22.58 -10.89 3.11
CA ASP A 173 -23.53 -12.00 3.32
C ASP A 173 -23.13 -12.89 4.49
N ASP A 174 -21.83 -13.13 4.67
CA ASP A 174 -21.35 -14.04 5.72
C ASP A 174 -20.70 -13.28 6.87
N ARG A 175 -21.46 -13.18 7.96
CA ARG A 175 -21.11 -12.38 9.13
C ARG A 175 -19.86 -12.84 9.85
N GLU A 176 -19.57 -14.14 9.82
CA GLU A 176 -18.45 -14.72 10.56
C GLU A 176 -17.18 -14.76 9.72
N ARG A 177 -17.30 -14.81 8.39
CA ARG A 177 -16.13 -14.90 7.49
C ARG A 177 -15.25 -13.66 7.49
N TRP A 178 -15.76 -12.51 7.91
CA TRP A 178 -14.92 -11.34 8.19
C TRP A 178 -13.78 -11.67 9.18
N ARG A 179 -14.03 -12.52 10.19
CA ARG A 179 -13.03 -12.89 11.20
C ARG A 179 -11.91 -13.79 10.64
N GLU A 180 -12.01 -14.31 9.42
CA GLU A 180 -10.95 -15.14 8.81
C GLU A 180 -9.61 -14.40 8.70
N ALA A 181 -9.65 -13.07 8.53
CA ALA A 181 -8.46 -12.22 8.43
C ALA A 181 -7.96 -11.67 9.78
N TRP A 182 -8.61 -12.01 10.90
CA TRP A 182 -8.27 -11.46 12.22
C TRP A 182 -6.83 -11.78 12.64
N ALA A 183 -6.37 -13.01 12.42
CA ALA A 183 -4.99 -13.39 12.73
C ALA A 183 -3.97 -12.58 11.90
N ALA A 184 -4.27 -12.31 10.62
CA ALA A 184 -3.42 -11.50 9.76
C ALA A 184 -3.36 -10.03 10.22
N TRP A 185 -4.48 -9.50 10.73
CA TRP A 185 -4.52 -8.20 11.39
C TRP A 185 -3.65 -8.16 12.64
N GLU A 186 -3.76 -9.18 13.50
CA GLU A 186 -2.94 -9.29 14.71
C GLU A 186 -1.44 -9.42 14.40
N ASP A 187 -1.06 -10.12 13.33
CA ASP A 187 0.33 -10.21 12.86
C ASP A 187 0.81 -8.86 12.31
N PHE A 188 -0.03 -8.12 11.58
CA PHE A 188 0.30 -6.77 11.11
C PHE A 188 0.51 -5.77 12.26
N LEU A 189 -0.35 -5.80 13.28
CA LEU A 189 -0.16 -4.95 14.47
C LEU A 189 1.13 -5.29 15.24
N GLU A 190 1.50 -6.57 15.29
CA GLU A 190 2.79 -6.99 15.83
C GLU A 190 3.96 -6.48 14.99
N TRP A 191 3.84 -6.53 13.67
CA TRP A 191 4.83 -5.93 12.77
C TRP A 191 4.99 -4.43 13.02
N MET A 192 3.89 -3.68 13.21
CA MET A 192 3.93 -2.26 13.56
C MET A 192 4.75 -2.01 14.84
N LEU A 193 4.53 -2.79 15.90
CA LEU A 193 5.32 -2.69 17.13
C LEU A 193 6.79 -3.08 16.91
N ALA A 194 7.06 -4.14 16.16
CA ALA A 194 8.41 -4.60 15.87
C ALA A 194 9.21 -3.58 15.03
N GLN A 195 8.52 -2.83 14.19
CA GLN A 195 9.04 -1.72 13.40
C GLN A 195 8.93 -0.35 14.09
N LYS A 196 8.58 -0.35 15.38
CA LYS A 196 8.51 0.83 16.25
C LYS A 196 7.61 1.95 15.73
N GLN A 197 6.59 1.59 14.96
CA GLN A 197 5.54 2.49 14.48
C GLN A 197 4.51 2.75 15.59
N ASN A 198 3.83 3.89 15.52
CA ASN A 198 2.86 4.30 16.55
C ASN A 198 1.51 4.74 16.02
N TYR A 199 1.35 4.84 14.71
CA TYR A 199 0.11 5.26 14.07
C TYR A 199 -0.21 4.36 12.88
N LEU A 200 -1.49 4.11 12.64
CA LEU A 200 -1.95 3.43 11.43
C LEU A 200 -3.25 4.06 10.95
N GLU A 201 -3.45 4.09 9.65
CA GLU A 201 -4.63 4.65 9.02
C GLU A 201 -4.99 3.84 7.78
N TRP A 202 -6.25 3.87 7.37
CA TRP A 202 -6.68 3.34 6.09
C TRP A 202 -7.89 4.12 5.57
N MET A 203 -8.11 4.07 4.25
CA MET A 203 -9.30 4.67 3.66
C MET A 203 -10.53 3.79 3.87
N LEU A 204 -11.65 4.40 4.26
CA LEU A 204 -12.94 3.69 4.21
C LEU A 204 -13.57 3.80 2.84
N LEU A 205 -14.11 2.69 2.36
CA LEU A 205 -14.84 2.60 1.11
C LEU A 205 -16.36 2.71 1.37
N ALA A 206 -17.07 3.32 0.44
CA ALA A 206 -18.53 3.34 0.37
C ALA A 206 -19.06 2.03 -0.23
N ASP A 207 -20.35 1.76 -0.03
CA ASP A 207 -20.99 0.57 -0.58
C ASP A 207 -20.92 0.58 -2.12
N ARG A 208 -20.62 -0.57 -2.72
CA ARG A 208 -20.70 -0.72 -4.17
C ARG A 208 -22.17 -0.61 -4.57
N ALA A 209 -22.46 0.20 -5.59
CA ALA A 209 -23.83 0.44 -6.08
C ALA A 209 -24.62 -0.84 -6.45
N SER A 210 -23.96 -2.00 -6.59
CA SER A 210 -24.56 -3.31 -6.84
C SER A 210 -24.99 -4.08 -5.59
N ASP A 211 -24.41 -3.80 -4.42
CA ASP A 211 -24.48 -4.68 -3.25
C ASP A 211 -24.92 -3.89 -2.02
N LYS A 212 -26.22 -3.99 -1.70
CA LYS A 212 -26.88 -3.57 -0.44
C LYS A 212 -26.60 -2.13 0.00
N VAL A 213 -27.47 -1.21 -0.41
CA VAL A 213 -27.56 0.16 0.14
C VAL A 213 -27.70 0.11 1.66
N GLY A 214 -26.75 0.72 2.39
CA GLY A 214 -26.89 1.04 3.81
C GLY A 214 -25.97 0.28 4.76
N PHE A 215 -25.03 -0.52 4.27
CA PHE A 215 -24.00 -1.12 5.12
C PHE A 215 -22.92 -0.09 5.51
N GLU A 216 -22.63 0.87 4.64
CA GLU A 216 -21.53 1.83 4.78
C GLU A 216 -21.49 2.59 6.11
N THR A 217 -22.66 2.87 6.71
CA THR A 217 -22.84 3.53 8.02
C THR A 217 -23.66 2.69 9.00
N SER A 218 -23.86 1.40 8.71
CA SER A 218 -24.63 0.50 9.55
C SER A 218 -23.99 0.32 10.94
N ALA A 219 -24.81 -0.04 11.92
CA ALA A 219 -24.33 -0.43 13.25
C ALA A 219 -23.37 -1.63 13.16
N GLU A 220 -23.65 -2.60 12.27
CA GLU A 220 -22.79 -3.77 12.07
C GLU A 220 -21.37 -3.38 11.62
N ARG A 221 -21.25 -2.45 10.65
CA ARG A 221 -19.95 -1.97 10.20
C ARG A 221 -19.23 -1.19 11.30
N ARG A 222 -19.96 -0.29 12.00
CA ARG A 222 -19.42 0.47 13.15
C ARG A 222 -18.83 -0.48 14.20
N ASP A 223 -19.58 -1.50 14.62
CA ASP A 223 -19.16 -2.44 15.66
C ASP A 223 -17.94 -3.27 15.20
N ARG A 224 -17.86 -3.65 13.91
CA ARG A 224 -16.67 -4.29 13.35
C ARG A 224 -15.45 -3.38 13.35
N LEU A 225 -15.59 -2.14 12.90
CA LEU A 225 -14.50 -1.17 12.90
C LEU A 225 -14.02 -0.89 14.32
N GLN A 226 -14.93 -0.78 15.28
CA GLN A 226 -14.60 -0.64 16.69
C GLN A 226 -13.72 -1.79 17.20
N LEU A 227 -14.05 -3.05 16.88
CA LEU A 227 -13.21 -4.19 17.26
C LEU A 227 -11.80 -4.12 16.66
N VAL A 228 -11.67 -3.70 15.40
CA VAL A 228 -10.36 -3.55 14.73
C VAL A 228 -9.52 -2.49 15.43
N VAL A 229 -10.12 -1.35 15.74
CA VAL A 229 -9.48 -0.22 16.42
C VAL A 229 -9.09 -0.60 17.85
N GLU A 230 -9.97 -1.26 18.60
CA GLU A 230 -9.72 -1.72 19.97
C GLU A 230 -8.53 -2.69 20.04
N ALA A 231 -8.34 -3.55 19.02
CA ALA A 231 -7.18 -4.44 18.95
C ALA A 231 -5.85 -3.66 18.83
N ALA A 232 -5.84 -2.58 18.05
CA ALA A 232 -4.67 -1.70 17.91
C ALA A 232 -4.42 -0.87 19.18
N HIS A 233 -5.47 -0.29 19.78
CA HIS A 233 -5.42 0.38 21.08
C HIS A 233 -4.91 -0.55 22.19
N GLY A 234 -5.27 -1.83 22.12
CA GLY A 234 -4.77 -2.89 22.99
C GLY A 234 -3.24 -3.00 22.99
N LEU A 235 -2.57 -2.54 21.95
CA LEU A 235 -1.12 -2.48 21.82
C LEU A 235 -0.54 -1.05 21.98
N GLY A 236 -1.41 -0.07 22.24
CA GLY A 236 -1.07 1.33 22.39
C GLY A 236 -0.80 2.05 21.08
N LEU A 237 -1.25 1.52 19.93
CA LEU A 237 -1.16 2.18 18.63
C LEU A 237 -2.33 3.16 18.46
N GLU A 238 -2.06 4.35 17.92
CA GLU A 238 -3.11 5.30 17.50
C GLU A 238 -3.65 4.88 16.13
N VAL A 239 -4.95 5.07 15.91
CA VAL A 239 -5.65 4.65 14.68
C VAL A 239 -6.42 5.82 14.07
N GLY A 240 -6.11 6.14 12.82
CA GLY A 240 -6.86 7.09 12.02
C GLY A 240 -7.70 6.45 10.94
N VAL A 241 -8.50 7.28 10.30
CA VAL A 241 -9.30 6.92 9.13
C VAL A 241 -9.18 7.98 8.06
N ASP A 242 -8.90 7.57 6.82
CA ASP A 242 -8.93 8.47 5.67
C ASP A 242 -10.35 8.50 5.09
N VAL A 243 -10.94 9.70 5.06
CA VAL A 243 -12.24 9.97 4.44
C VAL A 243 -12.19 11.30 3.68
N PRO A 244 -12.21 11.27 2.34
CA PRO A 244 -12.22 12.49 1.55
C PRO A 244 -13.51 13.28 1.75
N LEU A 245 -13.49 14.57 1.42
CA LEU A 245 -14.72 15.38 1.42
C LEU A 245 -15.66 14.97 0.28
N THR A 246 -15.15 14.87 -0.95
CA THR A 246 -15.97 14.66 -2.17
C THR A 246 -15.29 13.79 -3.24
N LEU A 247 -14.31 12.97 -2.88
CA LEU A 247 -13.59 12.12 -3.83
C LEU A 247 -14.56 11.14 -4.50
N LYS A 248 -14.48 11.05 -5.82
CA LYS A 248 -15.28 10.11 -6.63
C LYS A 248 -14.51 8.85 -7.01
N GLN A 249 -13.18 8.88 -6.91
CA GLN A 249 -12.33 7.75 -7.28
C GLN A 249 -12.49 6.59 -6.29
N GLN A 250 -12.41 5.37 -6.83
CA GLN A 250 -12.20 4.12 -6.10
C GLN A 250 -13.20 3.86 -4.95
N HIS A 251 -14.42 4.39 -5.06
CA HIS A 251 -15.51 4.18 -4.08
C HIS A 251 -15.16 4.66 -2.66
N ALA A 252 -14.47 5.79 -2.48
CA ALA A 252 -14.21 6.32 -1.14
C ALA A 252 -15.50 6.69 -0.37
N LEU A 253 -15.49 6.49 0.95
CA LEU A 253 -16.52 6.96 1.87
C LEU A 253 -16.33 8.46 2.11
N ASN A 254 -17.24 9.28 1.58
CA ASN A 254 -17.12 10.74 1.66
C ASN A 254 -17.69 11.33 2.96
N LEU A 255 -17.03 12.37 3.48
CA LEU A 255 -17.57 13.24 4.52
C LEU A 255 -18.79 14.03 4.04
N LEU A 256 -18.81 14.44 2.77
CA LEU A 256 -19.92 15.14 2.13
C LEU A 256 -20.47 14.30 0.97
N PRO A 257 -21.25 13.24 1.24
CA PRO A 257 -21.75 12.34 0.20
C PRO A 257 -22.78 13.00 -0.71
N ARG A 258 -23.48 14.04 -0.23
CA ARG A 258 -24.52 14.77 -0.99
C ARG A 258 -24.30 16.27 -0.85
N PRO A 259 -23.38 16.86 -1.63
CA PRO A 259 -23.16 18.30 -1.62
C PRO A 259 -24.47 19.05 -1.94
N SER A 260 -24.85 19.98 -1.07
CA SER A 260 -26.01 20.86 -1.18
C SER A 260 -25.56 22.29 -1.49
N ARG A 261 -26.52 23.10 -1.99
CA ARG A 261 -26.34 24.55 -2.09
C ARG A 261 -26.47 25.24 -0.73
N ASP A 262 -27.13 24.58 0.22
CA ASP A 262 -27.23 25.05 1.59
C ASP A 262 -25.93 24.72 2.34
N ARG A 263 -25.25 25.77 2.80
CA ARG A 263 -23.98 25.66 3.52
C ARG A 263 -24.14 25.03 4.89
N GLU A 264 -25.25 25.30 5.58
CA GLU A 264 -25.53 24.74 6.90
C GLU A 264 -25.82 23.24 6.80
N GLU A 265 -26.51 22.82 5.73
CA GLU A 265 -26.74 21.40 5.43
C GLU A 265 -25.41 20.66 5.17
N ASN A 266 -24.48 21.27 4.43
CA ASN A 266 -23.16 20.68 4.20
C ASN A 266 -22.37 20.53 5.51
N GLU A 267 -22.39 21.54 6.38
CA GLU A 267 -21.74 21.44 7.70
C GLU A 267 -22.36 20.34 8.55
N ALA A 268 -23.69 20.25 8.58
CA ALA A 268 -24.40 19.26 9.35
C ALA A 268 -24.03 17.83 8.91
N GLN A 269 -23.95 17.58 7.59
CA GLN A 269 -23.50 16.31 7.04
C GLN A 269 -22.07 15.96 7.48
N VAL A 270 -21.14 16.90 7.38
CA VAL A 270 -19.74 16.70 7.80
C VAL A 270 -19.67 16.38 9.30
N ARG A 271 -20.33 17.17 10.15
CA ARG A 271 -20.35 16.97 11.62
C ARG A 271 -20.97 15.62 11.99
N GLU A 272 -22.03 15.21 11.31
CA GLU A 272 -22.66 13.90 11.51
C GLU A 272 -21.71 12.75 11.13
N ARG A 273 -21.04 12.85 9.98
CA ARG A 273 -20.11 11.81 9.53
C ARG A 273 -18.89 11.71 10.44
N VAL A 274 -18.31 12.84 10.86
CA VAL A 274 -17.21 12.86 11.83
C VAL A 274 -17.64 12.20 13.13
N ARG A 275 -18.84 12.50 13.64
CA ARG A 275 -19.37 11.85 14.86
C ARG A 275 -19.52 10.34 14.69
N TRP A 276 -19.98 9.87 13.53
CA TRP A 276 -20.08 8.43 13.26
C TRP A 276 -18.70 7.76 13.25
N LEU A 277 -17.71 8.39 12.63
CA LEU A 277 -16.33 7.87 12.59
C LEU A 277 -15.72 7.80 13.99
N LEU A 278 -15.85 8.87 14.79
CA LEU A 278 -15.39 8.87 16.18
C LEU A 278 -16.11 7.79 17.02
N SER A 279 -17.37 7.48 16.71
CA SER A 279 -18.10 6.37 17.37
C SER A 279 -17.58 4.98 17.01
N CYS A 280 -16.78 4.85 15.94
CA CYS A 280 -16.04 3.62 15.61
C CYS A 280 -14.72 3.49 16.39
N GLY A 281 -14.38 4.47 17.24
CA GLY A 281 -13.16 4.47 18.05
C GLY A 281 -11.93 5.11 17.40
N PHE A 282 -12.03 5.62 16.16
CA PHE A 282 -10.91 6.28 15.50
C PHE A 282 -10.41 7.50 16.29
N ASP A 283 -9.09 7.63 16.43
CA ASP A 283 -8.44 8.72 17.14
C ASP A 283 -8.35 9.98 16.28
N HIS A 284 -8.07 9.82 14.98
CA HIS A 284 -7.74 10.89 14.03
C HIS A 284 -8.41 10.68 12.67
N LEU A 285 -8.37 11.73 11.84
CA LEU A 285 -8.96 11.70 10.50
C LEU A 285 -7.94 12.21 9.48
N GLY A 286 -7.73 11.43 8.42
CA GLY A 286 -7.06 11.85 7.19
C GLY A 286 -8.10 12.27 6.15
N THR A 287 -7.72 13.20 5.28
CA THR A 287 -8.55 13.59 4.14
C THR A 287 -7.70 14.14 2.99
N GLU A 288 -8.33 14.24 1.82
CA GLU A 288 -7.78 14.84 0.62
C GLU A 288 -8.76 15.85 0.01
N LEU A 289 -8.20 16.79 -0.75
CA LEU A 289 -8.90 18.00 -1.19
C LEU A 289 -9.65 17.83 -2.52
N GLY A 290 -9.11 17.01 -3.42
CA GLY A 290 -9.62 16.84 -4.78
C GLY A 290 -10.87 15.96 -4.86
N SER A 291 -11.61 16.10 -5.97
CA SER A 291 -12.61 15.09 -6.35
C SER A 291 -11.98 13.90 -7.09
N THR A 292 -10.79 14.14 -7.65
CA THR A 292 -9.81 13.16 -8.12
C THR A 292 -8.40 13.70 -7.82
N GLU A 293 -7.36 12.92 -8.08
CA GLU A 293 -5.96 13.38 -8.03
C GLU A 293 -5.66 14.60 -8.96
N PHE A 294 -6.48 14.81 -10.00
CA PHE A 294 -6.27 15.83 -11.04
C PHE A 294 -7.32 16.93 -11.07
N THR A 295 -8.44 16.73 -10.37
CA THR A 295 -9.57 17.63 -10.45
C THR A 295 -9.93 18.19 -9.09
N ARG A 296 -10.18 19.50 -9.08
CA ARG A 296 -10.78 20.18 -7.95
C ARG A 296 -12.13 19.54 -7.59
N GLY A 297 -12.44 19.50 -6.31
CA GLY A 297 -13.75 19.09 -5.82
C GLY A 297 -14.67 20.29 -5.68
N LEU A 298 -14.80 20.74 -4.45
CA LEU A 298 -15.57 21.92 -4.08
C LEU A 298 -14.83 23.22 -4.46
N ASP A 299 -15.57 24.32 -4.46
CA ASP A 299 -15.01 25.67 -4.47
C ASP A 299 -13.99 25.86 -3.33
N ALA A 300 -12.92 26.61 -3.55
CA ALA A 300 -11.82 26.74 -2.60
C ALA A 300 -12.24 27.40 -1.27
N LEU A 301 -13.14 28.38 -1.30
CA LEU A 301 -13.64 29.00 -0.07
C LEU A 301 -14.49 28.02 0.72
N GLU A 302 -15.39 27.30 0.05
CA GLU A 302 -16.22 26.28 0.68
C GLU A 302 -15.40 25.13 1.25
N LEU A 303 -14.39 24.66 0.53
CA LEU A 303 -13.49 23.61 0.99
C LEU A 303 -12.72 24.03 2.25
N THR A 304 -12.12 25.22 2.25
CA THR A 304 -11.43 25.77 3.43
C THR A 304 -12.36 25.85 4.64
N ARG A 305 -13.61 26.26 4.42
CA ARG A 305 -14.64 26.33 5.45
C ARG A 305 -14.97 24.94 6.01
N LEU A 306 -15.17 23.94 5.15
CA LEU A 306 -15.47 22.57 5.59
C LEU A 306 -14.28 21.89 6.29
N LEU A 307 -13.03 22.23 5.94
CA LEU A 307 -11.86 21.79 6.69
C LEU A 307 -11.89 22.33 8.14
N ASN A 308 -12.23 23.61 8.33
CA ASN A 308 -12.38 24.20 9.67
C ASN A 308 -13.50 23.52 10.46
N VAL A 309 -14.65 23.26 9.83
CA VAL A 309 -15.78 22.55 10.45
C VAL A 309 -15.39 21.11 10.84
N THR A 310 -14.61 20.44 9.98
CA THR A 310 -14.10 19.09 10.26
C THR A 310 -13.16 19.11 11.47
N GLN A 311 -12.19 20.03 11.51
CA GLN A 311 -11.27 20.17 12.64
C GLN A 311 -11.99 20.57 13.94
N GLU A 312 -13.01 21.44 13.87
CA GLU A 312 -13.84 21.79 15.00
C GLU A 312 -14.59 20.58 15.56
N ALA A 313 -15.20 19.76 14.68
CA ALA A 313 -15.91 18.54 15.06
C ALA A 313 -14.99 17.46 15.66
N LEU A 314 -13.70 17.43 15.27
CA LEU A 314 -12.67 16.57 15.83
C LEU A 314 -12.16 17.03 17.21
N GLY A 315 -12.33 18.31 17.56
CA GLY A 315 -11.87 18.86 18.83
C GLY A 315 -10.34 18.81 18.98
N SER A 316 -9.85 17.97 19.90
CA SER A 316 -8.41 17.78 20.16
C SER A 316 -7.74 16.79 19.20
N SER A 317 -8.53 16.02 18.44
CA SER A 317 -8.01 15.08 17.46
C SER A 317 -7.40 15.80 16.24
N ARG A 318 -6.45 15.12 15.59
CA ARG A 318 -5.74 15.66 14.43
C ARG A 318 -6.58 15.45 13.17
N LEU A 319 -6.71 16.51 12.38
CA LEU A 319 -7.04 16.41 10.97
C LEU A 319 -5.73 16.43 10.17
N LEU A 320 -5.48 15.36 9.43
CA LEU A 320 -4.35 15.26 8.50
C LEU A 320 -4.85 15.49 7.07
N VAL A 321 -4.23 16.41 6.34
CA VAL A 321 -4.65 16.75 4.98
C VAL A 321 -3.53 16.45 3.99
N LYS A 322 -3.81 15.59 3.01
CA LYS A 322 -2.92 15.26 1.90
C LYS A 322 -2.71 16.47 1.00
N ASN A 323 -1.45 16.90 0.89
CA ASN A 323 -1.01 17.90 -0.08
C ASN A 323 -0.44 17.14 -1.27
N HIS A 324 -1.30 16.81 -2.24
CA HIS A 324 -0.90 16.08 -3.44
C HIS A 324 0.11 16.87 -4.29
N CYS A 325 1.06 16.18 -4.92
CA CYS A 325 2.04 16.78 -5.82
C CYS A 325 1.47 17.26 -7.17
N SER A 326 0.16 17.13 -7.40
CA SER A 326 -0.45 17.48 -8.69
C SER A 326 -0.35 18.97 -8.96
N THR A 327 -0.06 19.31 -10.21
CA THR A 327 0.06 20.69 -10.68
C THR A 327 -1.18 21.15 -11.45
N GLN A 328 -1.20 22.42 -11.85
CA GLN A 328 -2.23 23.04 -12.71
C GLN A 328 -3.65 23.11 -12.12
N GLN A 329 -3.79 22.81 -10.84
CA GLN A 329 -5.01 23.03 -10.08
C GLN A 329 -4.82 24.30 -9.26
N HIS A 330 -5.57 25.36 -9.56
CA HIS A 330 -5.47 26.64 -8.85
C HIS A 330 -6.66 26.86 -7.92
N ALA A 331 -6.40 27.35 -6.72
CA ALA A 331 -7.42 27.79 -5.77
C ALA A 331 -7.84 29.23 -6.07
N GLU A 332 -9.01 29.41 -6.69
CA GLU A 332 -9.56 30.72 -7.02
C GLU A 332 -9.74 31.57 -5.76
N GLY A 333 -9.26 32.82 -5.79
CA GLY A 333 -9.34 33.74 -4.65
C GLY A 333 -8.22 33.58 -3.60
N PHE A 334 -7.31 32.63 -3.77
CA PHE A 334 -6.16 32.42 -2.87
C PHE A 334 -4.84 32.66 -3.57
N GLN A 335 -3.94 33.37 -2.90
CA GLN A 335 -2.60 33.67 -3.37
C GLN A 335 -1.57 32.81 -2.66
N ASP A 336 -0.47 32.51 -3.34
CA ASP A 336 0.64 31.77 -2.73
C ASP A 336 1.33 32.64 -1.65
N PRO A 337 1.38 32.17 -0.38
CA PRO A 337 1.95 32.94 0.73
C PRO A 337 3.49 32.90 0.77
N ARG A 338 4.15 32.10 -0.08
CA ARG A 338 5.61 31.94 -0.06
C ARG A 338 6.33 33.23 -0.48
N PRO A 339 7.46 33.57 0.14
CA PRO A 339 8.30 34.68 -0.32
C PRO A 339 8.72 34.50 -1.79
N GLY A 340 8.55 35.55 -2.61
CA GLY A 340 8.88 35.51 -4.04
C GLY A 340 7.76 34.98 -4.94
N LYS A 341 6.64 34.54 -4.35
CA LYS A 341 5.45 34.03 -5.04
C LYS A 341 4.23 34.96 -4.92
N GLN A 342 4.44 36.20 -4.48
CA GLN A 342 3.36 37.14 -4.24
C GLN A 342 2.56 37.43 -5.52
N GLY A 343 1.23 37.31 -5.43
CA GLY A 343 0.32 37.49 -6.55
C GLY A 343 0.18 36.27 -7.47
N GLU A 344 0.98 35.22 -7.30
CA GLU A 344 0.74 33.94 -7.97
C GLU A 344 -0.47 33.22 -7.36
N ALA A 345 -1.23 32.51 -8.19
CA ALA A 345 -2.36 31.71 -7.72
C ALA A 345 -1.88 30.49 -6.93
N LEU A 346 -2.47 30.24 -5.76
CA LEU A 346 -2.14 29.09 -4.93
C LEU A 346 -2.47 27.76 -5.66
N ASN A 347 -1.58 26.77 -5.55
CA ASN A 347 -1.94 25.38 -5.89
C ASN A 347 -3.07 24.89 -4.98
N PHE A 348 -4.14 24.36 -5.56
CA PHE A 348 -5.31 23.86 -4.85
C PHE A 348 -4.97 22.83 -3.75
N ASN A 349 -3.92 22.03 -3.97
CA ASN A 349 -3.46 21.03 -3.00
C ASN A 349 -2.84 21.63 -1.73
N TYR A 350 -2.61 22.95 -1.68
CA TYR A 350 -2.00 23.67 -0.56
C TYR A 350 -3.02 24.49 0.26
N LEU A 351 -4.31 24.36 -0.08
CA LEU A 351 -5.39 25.17 0.47
C LEU A 351 -5.55 25.03 1.99
N ASN A 352 -5.19 23.87 2.54
CA ASN A 352 -5.25 23.60 3.97
C ASN A 352 -4.40 24.56 4.83
N TYR A 353 -3.41 25.26 4.23
CA TYR A 353 -2.67 26.33 4.91
C TYR A 353 -3.58 27.47 5.40
N PHE A 354 -4.65 27.78 4.65
CA PHE A 354 -5.61 28.83 4.98
C PHE A 354 -6.73 28.37 5.92
N ALA A 355 -6.74 27.09 6.30
CA ALA A 355 -7.61 26.54 7.32
C ALA A 355 -6.93 26.57 8.72
N ASP A 356 -7.60 26.00 9.73
CA ASP A 356 -7.14 25.95 11.13
C ASP A 356 -5.65 25.57 11.24
N ALA A 357 -4.91 26.33 12.05
CA ALA A 357 -3.47 26.18 12.21
C ALA A 357 -3.03 24.81 12.75
N LYS A 358 -3.94 24.09 13.43
CA LYS A 358 -3.71 22.75 13.98
C LYS A 358 -3.74 21.65 12.93
N ILE A 359 -4.32 21.90 11.75
CA ILE A 359 -4.40 20.92 10.67
C ILE A 359 -2.99 20.53 10.23
N VAL A 360 -2.72 19.23 10.25
CA VAL A 360 -1.45 18.63 9.87
C VAL A 360 -1.38 18.54 8.36
N SER A 361 -0.38 19.20 7.77
CA SER A 361 -0.13 19.10 6.32
C SER A 361 0.65 17.84 6.01
N MET A 362 0.25 17.13 4.94
CA MET A 362 0.90 15.91 4.48
C MET A 362 1.43 16.05 3.05
N PRO A 363 2.59 16.70 2.84
CA PRO A 363 3.26 16.72 1.55
C PRO A 363 3.49 15.29 1.05
N HIS A 364 2.88 14.95 -0.08
CA HIS A 364 2.82 13.60 -0.60
C HIS A 364 3.61 13.45 -1.89
N THR A 365 4.73 12.72 -1.83
CA THR A 365 5.43 12.26 -3.02
C THR A 365 4.78 10.97 -3.51
N VAL A 366 4.70 10.84 -4.83
CA VAL A 366 4.09 9.69 -5.50
C VAL A 366 5.14 8.90 -6.25
N GLN A 367 4.87 7.61 -6.45
CA GLN A 367 5.74 6.66 -7.12
C GLN A 367 7.12 6.56 -6.43
N ALA A 368 8.08 5.98 -7.15
CA ALA A 368 9.42 5.76 -6.64
C ALA A 368 10.23 7.05 -6.44
N TYR A 369 9.89 8.17 -7.09
CA TYR A 369 10.71 9.38 -7.10
C TYR A 369 10.86 10.05 -5.73
N SER A 370 12.09 10.41 -5.36
CA SER A 370 12.38 11.29 -4.23
C SER A 370 11.99 12.75 -4.49
N LEU A 371 12.07 13.59 -3.45
CA LEU A 371 11.89 15.04 -3.49
C LEU A 371 12.89 15.76 -4.40
N THR A 372 13.99 15.10 -4.78
CA THR A 372 15.10 15.68 -5.55
C THR A 372 15.24 15.09 -6.95
N ASP A 373 14.55 13.98 -7.23
CA ASP A 373 14.62 13.30 -8.51
C ASP A 373 13.92 14.07 -9.65
N PRO A 374 14.33 13.83 -10.92
CA PRO A 374 13.44 14.08 -12.03
C PRO A 374 12.19 13.20 -11.87
N ALA A 375 11.03 13.83 -11.75
CA ALA A 375 9.74 13.18 -11.54
C ALA A 375 8.74 13.68 -12.59
N PRO A 376 8.83 13.21 -13.85
CA PRO A 376 7.99 13.64 -14.96
C PRO A 376 6.57 13.05 -14.84
N THR A 377 5.89 13.30 -13.73
CA THR A 377 4.60 12.70 -13.36
C THR A 377 3.71 13.73 -12.67
N TYR A 378 2.39 13.57 -12.79
CA TYR A 378 1.39 14.48 -12.23
C TYR A 378 1.57 15.95 -12.67
N GLY A 379 2.07 16.13 -13.91
CA GLY A 379 2.37 17.43 -14.50
C GLY A 379 3.65 18.08 -13.99
N ASN A 380 4.44 17.38 -13.18
CA ASN A 380 5.73 17.85 -12.69
C ASN A 380 6.86 17.50 -13.65
N ALA A 381 7.98 18.23 -13.54
CA ALA A 381 9.29 17.78 -14.02
C ALA A 381 10.12 17.15 -12.89
N ASN A 382 9.88 17.59 -11.66
CA ASN A 382 10.46 17.14 -10.39
C ASN A 382 9.56 17.65 -9.24
N PHE A 383 9.83 17.25 -8.00
CA PHE A 383 9.03 17.70 -6.84
C PHE A 383 9.58 18.96 -6.14
N SER A 384 10.26 19.87 -6.86
CA SER A 384 10.82 21.08 -6.25
C SER A 384 9.76 21.98 -5.61
N ASP A 385 8.60 22.16 -6.26
CA ASP A 385 7.51 22.96 -5.72
C ASP A 385 6.98 22.41 -4.39
N LEU A 386 6.73 21.10 -4.32
CA LEU A 386 6.28 20.43 -3.09
C LEU A 386 7.35 20.50 -1.99
N ARG A 387 8.62 20.36 -2.37
CA ARG A 387 9.77 20.49 -1.45
C ARG A 387 9.86 21.91 -0.87
N GLU A 388 9.74 22.94 -1.71
CA GLU A 388 9.73 24.34 -1.31
C GLU A 388 8.52 24.68 -0.43
N TRP A 389 7.34 24.13 -0.78
CA TRP A 389 6.15 24.23 0.04
C TRP A 389 6.33 23.59 1.43
N THR A 390 6.94 22.41 1.49
CA THR A 390 7.24 21.71 2.74
C THR A 390 8.18 22.54 3.63
N ALA A 391 9.27 23.07 3.05
CA ALA A 391 10.19 23.94 3.76
C ALA A 391 9.49 25.21 4.29
N PHE A 392 8.62 25.81 3.49
CA PHE A 392 7.82 26.96 3.90
C PHE A 392 6.91 26.62 5.09
N LEU A 393 6.17 25.51 5.05
CA LEU A 393 5.30 25.08 6.15
C LEU A 393 6.09 24.92 7.46
N LEU A 394 7.25 24.27 7.41
CA LEU A 394 8.13 24.07 8.57
C LEU A 394 8.66 25.40 9.12
N GLN A 395 9.03 26.36 8.25
CA GLN A 395 9.44 27.71 8.66
C GLN A 395 8.30 28.52 9.29
N GLN A 396 7.06 28.31 8.85
CA GLN A 396 5.88 28.93 9.46
C GLN A 396 5.41 28.22 10.75
N GLY A 397 6.12 27.18 11.20
CA GLY A 397 5.75 26.40 12.38
C GLY A 397 4.46 25.59 12.22
N ARG A 398 4.03 25.33 10.98
CA ARG A 398 2.87 24.47 10.71
C ARG A 398 3.23 23.02 11.04
N PRO A 399 2.31 22.23 11.59
CA PRO A 399 2.54 20.80 11.80
C PRO A 399 2.60 20.07 10.44
N VAL A 400 3.69 19.33 10.22
CA VAL A 400 3.93 18.59 8.98
C VAL A 400 4.24 17.13 9.31
N VAL A 401 3.59 16.23 8.58
CA VAL A 401 3.92 14.80 8.50
C VAL A 401 4.23 14.49 7.05
N PHE A 402 5.45 14.09 6.73
CA PHE A 402 5.79 13.72 5.36
C PHE A 402 5.05 12.45 4.96
N TYR A 403 4.46 12.42 3.76
CA TYR A 403 3.62 11.31 3.32
C TYR A 403 4.21 10.59 2.10
N PRO A 404 5.34 9.88 2.26
CA PRO A 404 5.98 9.20 1.16
C PRO A 404 5.24 7.94 0.72
N GLU A 405 5.23 7.69 -0.58
CA GLU A 405 4.88 6.39 -1.13
C GLU A 405 5.97 5.35 -0.90
N THR A 406 5.63 4.15 -0.44
CA THR A 406 6.61 3.07 -0.20
C THR A 406 6.37 1.84 -1.05
N ALA A 407 5.20 1.76 -1.67
CA ALA A 407 4.83 0.74 -2.62
C ALA A 407 3.73 1.26 -3.53
N TYR A 408 3.78 0.87 -4.79
CA TYR A 408 2.68 1.08 -5.73
C TYR A 408 2.34 -0.22 -6.43
N TRP A 409 1.18 -0.76 -6.11
CA TRP A 409 0.69 -2.02 -6.68
C TRP A 409 -0.12 -1.75 -7.95
N VAL A 410 -0.88 -0.64 -8.05
CA VAL A 410 -1.87 -0.42 -9.11
C VAL A 410 -1.84 1.05 -9.61
N ASN A 411 -0.98 1.31 -10.61
CA ASN A 411 -0.76 2.49 -11.50
C ASN A 411 0.64 3.07 -11.79
N TYR A 412 1.33 2.81 -12.89
CA TYR A 412 1.41 1.65 -13.78
C TYR A 412 0.18 0.69 -13.72
N ASP A 413 -1.03 0.96 -14.28
CA ASP A 413 -2.37 0.46 -13.77
C ASP A 413 -2.55 -0.85 -14.45
N ILE A 414 -1.66 -1.72 -14.06
CA ILE A 414 -1.26 -2.83 -14.85
C ILE A 414 -1.29 -3.95 -13.85
N SER A 415 -1.84 -5.06 -14.30
CA SER A 415 -1.95 -6.26 -13.49
C SER A 415 -0.58 -6.95 -13.28
N VAL A 416 0.54 -6.21 -13.36
CA VAL A 416 1.90 -6.73 -13.30
C VAL A 416 2.73 -5.93 -12.29
N PRO A 417 3.06 -6.51 -11.13
CA PRO A 417 3.89 -5.85 -10.13
C PRO A 417 5.32 -5.59 -10.63
N LEU A 418 5.95 -4.51 -10.14
CA LEU A 418 7.36 -4.21 -10.37
C LEU A 418 8.10 -4.28 -9.03
N PHE A 419 9.24 -4.97 -8.97
CA PHE A 419 10.06 -4.97 -7.76
C PHE A 419 10.87 -3.68 -7.64
N LEU A 420 10.26 -2.61 -7.13
CA LEU A 420 10.89 -1.28 -6.96
C LEU A 420 11.39 -0.99 -5.54
N ALA A 421 11.21 -1.93 -4.61
CA ALA A 421 11.49 -1.71 -3.19
C ALA A 421 12.93 -1.24 -2.86
N PRO A 422 14.00 -1.69 -3.56
CA PRO A 422 15.36 -1.16 -3.31
C PRO A 422 15.50 0.32 -3.67
N LEU A 423 14.90 0.77 -4.78
CA LEU A 423 14.84 2.19 -5.15
C LEU A 423 14.05 2.99 -4.11
N TYR A 424 12.84 2.56 -3.76
CA TYR A 424 12.05 3.20 -2.70
C TYR A 424 12.88 3.33 -1.41
N ALA A 425 13.54 2.26 -0.95
CA ALA A 425 14.37 2.31 0.24
C ALA A 425 15.50 3.35 0.18
N SER A 426 16.12 3.52 -1.00
CA SER A 426 17.13 4.55 -1.24
C SER A 426 16.53 5.96 -1.18
N ASP A 427 15.44 6.16 -1.92
CA ASP A 427 14.85 7.46 -2.19
C ASP A 427 14.19 8.02 -0.93
N ARG A 428 13.53 7.15 -0.15
CA ARG A 428 12.92 7.57 1.11
C ARG A 428 13.93 7.89 2.22
N LEU A 429 15.12 7.27 2.20
CA LEU A 429 16.23 7.67 3.05
C LEU A 429 16.77 9.05 2.64
N GLU A 430 16.93 9.30 1.34
CA GLU A 430 17.32 10.61 0.80
C GLU A 430 16.30 11.70 1.15
N ASP A 431 15.01 11.40 1.05
CA ASP A 431 13.93 12.30 1.45
C ASP A 431 14.03 12.66 2.92
N ALA A 432 14.25 11.67 3.79
CA ALA A 432 14.40 11.90 5.23
C ALA A 432 15.62 12.77 5.55
N ASP A 433 16.75 12.57 4.87
CA ASP A 433 17.94 13.41 5.03
C ASP A 433 17.70 14.84 4.50
N THR A 434 16.95 14.98 3.40
CA THR A 434 16.55 16.27 2.83
C THR A 434 15.64 17.04 3.79
N LEU A 435 14.67 16.37 4.41
CA LEU A 435 13.74 16.97 5.36
C LEU A 435 14.44 17.40 6.67
N ASP A 436 15.35 16.59 7.20
CA ASP A 436 16.15 16.96 8.39
C ASP A 436 17.01 18.20 8.16
N ALA A 437 17.43 18.45 6.91
CA ALA A 437 18.25 19.59 6.55
C ALA A 437 17.43 20.88 6.33
N MET A 438 16.10 20.81 6.28
CA MET A 438 15.26 21.99 6.04
C MET A 438 15.27 22.93 7.25
N PRO A 439 15.41 24.25 7.05
CA PRO A 439 15.19 25.23 8.12
C PRO A 439 13.75 25.12 8.62
N ALA A 440 13.56 25.09 9.94
CA ALA A 440 12.25 24.88 10.53
C ALA A 440 12.09 25.68 11.82
N ALA A 441 10.93 26.32 12.00
CA ALA A 441 10.55 26.95 13.27
C ALA A 441 9.95 25.93 14.26
N ALA A 442 9.38 24.85 13.74
CA ALA A 442 8.94 23.68 14.50
C ALA A 442 9.50 22.40 13.87
N PRO A 443 9.87 21.38 14.66
CA PRO A 443 10.37 20.13 14.11
C PRO A 443 9.30 19.44 13.26
N LEU A 444 9.72 18.75 12.19
CA LEU A 444 8.88 17.79 11.48
C LEU A 444 8.28 16.80 12.48
N LEU A 445 6.96 16.58 12.44
CA LEU A 445 6.31 15.64 13.37
C LEU A 445 6.76 14.20 13.09
N GLY A 446 6.89 13.87 11.81
CA GLY A 446 7.45 12.62 11.31
C GLY A 446 6.90 12.24 9.95
N GLN A 447 6.49 10.98 9.78
CA GLN A 447 6.03 10.45 8.50
C GLN A 447 4.78 9.58 8.60
N MET A 448 4.11 9.41 7.47
CA MET A 448 3.14 8.34 7.23
C MET A 448 3.54 7.60 5.95
N ASN A 449 3.73 6.29 5.98
CA ASN A 449 4.01 5.53 4.76
C ASN A 449 2.71 5.36 3.97
N PHE A 450 2.65 5.80 2.72
CA PHE A 450 1.59 5.37 1.79
C PHE A 450 1.95 3.98 1.28
N GLU A 451 1.26 2.98 1.83
CA GLU A 451 1.53 1.57 1.63
C GLU A 451 0.46 0.92 0.73
N SER A 452 0.91 0.25 -0.32
CA SER A 452 0.04 -0.42 -1.29
C SER A 452 0.19 -1.95 -1.29
N GLY A 453 0.55 -2.57 -0.17
CA GLY A 453 0.58 -4.03 0.04
C GLY A 453 1.98 -4.63 0.08
N TRP A 454 2.08 -5.84 0.64
CA TRP A 454 3.37 -6.40 1.07
C TRP A 454 4.02 -7.33 0.06
N GLN A 455 3.30 -7.71 -0.99
CA GLN A 455 3.77 -8.65 -1.99
C GLN A 455 4.98 -8.13 -2.76
N TRP A 456 5.67 -9.03 -3.45
CA TRP A 456 6.73 -8.68 -4.40
C TRP A 456 7.87 -7.86 -3.77
N GLY A 457 8.17 -8.14 -2.50
CA GLY A 457 9.25 -7.51 -1.76
C GLY A 457 8.96 -6.08 -1.28
N TYR A 458 7.75 -5.54 -1.46
CA TYR A 458 7.40 -4.18 -1.03
C TYR A 458 7.48 -3.96 0.48
N TRP A 459 7.36 -5.03 1.28
CA TRP A 459 7.65 -5.00 2.71
C TRP A 459 9.06 -4.45 3.04
N LEU A 460 10.02 -4.54 2.11
CA LEU A 460 11.39 -4.04 2.31
C LEU A 460 11.40 -2.51 2.44
N ALA A 461 10.72 -1.80 1.54
CA ALA A 461 10.65 -0.34 1.56
C ALA A 461 9.97 0.14 2.84
N ASN A 462 8.87 -0.51 3.25
CA ASN A 462 8.18 -0.22 4.50
C ASN A 462 9.08 -0.39 5.73
N SER A 463 9.83 -1.49 5.77
CA SER A 463 10.73 -1.79 6.89
C SER A 463 11.90 -0.80 6.95
N VAL A 464 12.46 -0.41 5.80
CA VAL A 464 13.50 0.63 5.75
C VAL A 464 12.93 1.96 6.22
N GLN A 465 11.75 2.33 5.74
CA GLN A 465 11.19 3.62 6.06
C GLN A 465 10.75 3.72 7.53
N ALA A 466 10.24 2.63 8.10
CA ALA A 466 9.99 2.53 9.53
C ALA A 466 11.28 2.70 10.36
N LEU A 467 12.38 2.07 9.92
CA LEU A 467 13.69 2.23 10.55
C LEU A 467 14.19 3.67 10.47
N VAL A 468 14.11 4.31 9.30
CA VAL A 468 14.56 5.69 9.07
C VAL A 468 13.82 6.70 9.94
N ALA A 469 12.51 6.49 10.13
CA ALA A 469 11.69 7.31 11.01
C ALA A 469 11.97 7.11 12.50
N TRP A 470 12.46 5.93 12.88
CA TRP A 470 12.92 5.67 14.24
C TRP A 470 14.30 6.27 14.50
N ARG A 471 15.24 6.10 13.56
CA ARG A 471 16.61 6.62 13.69
C ARG A 471 17.29 6.76 12.34
N ARG A 472 18.26 7.68 12.26
CA ARG A 472 19.13 7.78 11.09
C ARG A 472 20.08 6.57 11.02
N PRO A 473 20.04 5.74 9.96
CA PRO A 473 20.95 4.59 9.83
C PRO A 473 22.40 5.02 9.71
N ARG A 474 23.31 4.36 10.45
CA ARG A 474 24.76 4.60 10.33
C ARG A 474 25.26 4.05 8.99
N ALA A 475 25.99 4.85 8.21
CA ALA A 475 26.42 4.49 6.85
C ALA A 475 25.27 4.35 5.83
N GLY A 476 24.24 5.19 5.98
CA GLY A 476 23.15 5.33 5.00
C GLY A 476 22.42 4.01 4.72
N LEU A 477 22.10 3.78 3.44
CA LEU A 477 21.31 2.62 3.01
C LEU A 477 21.97 1.28 3.32
N THR A 478 23.31 1.19 3.23
CA THR A 478 24.08 0.01 3.65
C THR A 478 23.83 -0.31 5.13
N GLY A 479 23.80 0.72 5.97
CA GLY A 479 23.47 0.60 7.39
C GLY A 479 22.06 0.08 7.63
N ALA A 480 21.09 0.63 6.90
CA ALA A 480 19.69 0.23 7.00
C ALA A 480 19.52 -1.26 6.68
N PHE A 481 20.06 -1.73 5.54
CA PHE A 481 19.98 -3.15 5.17
C PHE A 481 20.72 -4.06 6.15
N ARG A 482 21.93 -3.70 6.60
CA ARG A 482 22.67 -4.50 7.59
C ARG A 482 21.92 -4.65 8.91
N GLN A 483 21.17 -3.62 9.31
CA GLN A 483 20.33 -3.67 10.48
C GLN A 483 19.10 -4.56 10.27
N LEU A 484 18.36 -4.34 9.18
CA LEU A 484 17.14 -5.12 8.88
C LEU A 484 17.43 -6.62 8.76
N PHE A 485 18.54 -6.97 8.10
CA PHE A 485 18.93 -8.35 7.86
C PHE A 485 19.87 -8.92 8.93
N ARG A 486 19.90 -8.35 10.15
CA ARG A 486 20.82 -8.78 11.23
C ARG A 486 20.65 -10.24 11.67
N PHE A 487 19.50 -10.85 11.39
CA PHE A 487 19.23 -12.26 11.65
C PHE A 487 19.93 -13.21 10.66
N LEU A 488 20.35 -12.72 9.49
CA LEU A 488 21.08 -13.51 8.51
C LEU A 488 22.55 -13.71 8.92
N PRO A 489 23.17 -14.84 8.53
CA PRO A 489 24.62 -15.02 8.66
C PRO A 489 25.38 -13.87 8.01
N THR A 490 26.50 -13.44 8.61
CA THR A 490 27.25 -12.25 8.19
C THR A 490 27.58 -12.24 6.69
N ALA A 491 28.04 -13.36 6.14
CA ALA A 491 28.39 -13.47 4.71
C ALA A 491 27.15 -13.30 3.81
N THR A 492 26.05 -13.99 4.11
CA THR A 492 24.78 -13.87 3.37
C THR A 492 24.22 -12.45 3.47
N ARG A 493 24.25 -11.85 4.67
CA ARG A 493 23.81 -10.48 4.90
C ARG A 493 24.62 -9.48 4.07
N GLN A 494 25.95 -9.62 4.03
CA GLN A 494 26.81 -8.75 3.26
C GLN A 494 26.50 -8.86 1.76
N ALA A 495 26.46 -10.09 1.22
CA ALA A 495 26.15 -10.32 -0.19
C ALA A 495 24.76 -9.81 -0.58
N LEU A 496 23.75 -10.00 0.28
CA LEU A 496 22.40 -9.46 0.08
C LEU A 496 22.42 -7.93 0.07
N THR A 497 23.14 -7.31 1.01
CA THR A 497 23.23 -5.85 1.12
C THR A 497 23.86 -5.27 -0.13
N GLU A 498 25.00 -5.81 -0.57
CA GLU A 498 25.67 -5.36 -1.81
C GLU A 498 24.76 -5.52 -3.02
N LEU A 499 24.07 -6.66 -3.14
CA LEU A 499 23.16 -6.91 -4.24
C LEU A 499 21.95 -5.95 -4.26
N LEU A 500 21.37 -5.62 -3.10
CA LEU A 500 20.28 -4.65 -3.03
C LEU A 500 20.73 -3.22 -3.37
N LEU A 501 21.96 -2.85 -3.00
CA LEU A 501 22.55 -1.56 -3.38
C LEU A 501 22.80 -1.49 -4.89
N ASP A 502 23.36 -2.54 -5.49
CA ASP A 502 23.53 -2.64 -6.94
C ASP A 502 22.18 -2.54 -7.67
N PHE A 503 21.15 -3.19 -7.11
CA PHE A 503 19.79 -3.15 -7.67
C PHE A 503 19.19 -1.73 -7.60
N ALA A 504 19.26 -1.07 -6.45
CA ALA A 504 18.77 0.31 -6.28
C ALA A 504 19.50 1.27 -7.23
N ALA A 505 20.82 1.15 -7.36
CA ALA A 505 21.62 1.95 -8.28
C ALA A 505 21.20 1.72 -9.75
N ALA A 506 21.04 0.47 -10.18
CA ALA A 506 20.57 0.13 -11.52
C ALA A 506 19.15 0.65 -11.78
N GLN A 507 18.25 0.58 -10.80
CA GLN A 507 16.90 1.12 -10.89
C GLN A 507 16.91 2.63 -11.08
N ARG A 508 17.64 3.37 -10.25
CA ARG A 508 17.73 4.83 -10.40
C ARG A 508 18.32 5.19 -11.76
N GLN A 509 19.45 4.59 -12.12
CA GLN A 509 20.17 4.90 -13.34
C GLN A 509 19.32 4.62 -14.59
N LEU A 510 18.76 3.42 -14.73
CA LEU A 510 18.07 3.00 -15.95
C LEU A 510 16.59 3.41 -15.96
N LEU A 511 15.90 3.26 -14.81
CA LEU A 511 14.46 3.47 -14.74
C LEU A 511 14.09 4.92 -14.48
N VAL A 512 14.78 5.63 -13.59
CA VAL A 512 14.47 7.03 -13.24
C VAL A 512 15.20 8.01 -14.15
N GLU A 513 16.51 7.87 -14.31
CA GLU A 513 17.31 8.86 -15.04
C GLU A 513 17.37 8.61 -16.56
N GLY A 514 17.02 7.40 -17.02
CA GLY A 514 17.19 7.03 -18.43
C GLY A 514 18.65 7.01 -18.87
N ARG A 515 19.57 6.73 -17.95
CA ARG A 515 21.02 6.77 -18.18
C ARG A 515 21.55 5.36 -18.41
N ARG A 516 22.28 5.18 -19.50
CA ARG A 516 22.96 3.92 -19.85
C ARG A 516 24.31 3.79 -19.14
N GLY A 517 24.91 2.60 -19.16
CA GLY A 517 26.19 2.28 -18.52
C GLY A 517 27.38 3.01 -19.14
N ASP A 518 27.24 3.50 -20.37
CA ASP A 518 28.19 4.41 -21.03
C ASP A 518 28.05 5.88 -20.57
N GLY A 519 27.12 6.17 -19.65
CA GLY A 519 26.81 7.51 -19.15
C GLY A 519 25.86 8.32 -20.04
N THR A 520 25.50 7.82 -21.22
CA THR A 520 24.58 8.49 -22.15
C THR A 520 23.18 8.52 -21.56
N ARG A 521 22.55 9.70 -21.56
CA ARG A 521 21.14 9.86 -21.21
C ARG A 521 20.29 9.78 -22.47
N THR A 522 19.30 8.90 -22.44
CA THR A 522 18.28 8.77 -23.48
C THR A 522 17.58 10.11 -23.70
N GLN A 523 17.45 10.53 -24.94
CA GLN A 523 16.72 11.74 -25.27
C GLN A 523 15.21 11.47 -25.33
N PRO A 524 14.34 12.45 -25.01
CA PRO A 524 12.89 12.30 -25.17
C PRO A 524 12.48 11.95 -26.61
N ALA A 525 11.45 11.12 -26.75
CA ALA A 525 10.98 10.69 -28.06
C ALA A 525 10.36 11.85 -28.87
N PRO A 526 10.54 11.90 -30.20
CA PRO A 526 9.92 12.91 -31.04
C PRO A 526 8.39 12.97 -30.89
N GLY A 527 7.92 14.08 -30.33
CA GLY A 527 6.49 14.34 -30.06
C GLY A 527 5.94 13.69 -28.79
N ALA A 528 6.81 13.26 -27.87
CA ALA A 528 6.48 12.86 -26.50
C ALA A 528 7.17 13.81 -25.49
N GLY A 529 6.67 13.83 -24.26
CA GLY A 529 7.22 14.62 -23.16
C GLY A 529 8.53 14.06 -22.58
N PRO A 530 9.19 14.83 -21.69
CA PRO A 530 10.49 14.47 -21.10
C PRO A 530 10.52 13.10 -20.40
N GLY A 531 9.38 12.63 -19.88
CA GLY A 531 9.25 11.32 -19.25
C GLY A 531 9.62 10.14 -20.17
N SER A 532 9.50 10.31 -21.49
CA SER A 532 9.82 9.28 -22.48
C SER A 532 11.31 8.96 -22.59
N ALA A 533 12.17 9.71 -21.90
CA ALA A 533 13.58 9.39 -21.77
C ALA A 533 13.87 8.27 -20.74
N THR A 534 12.90 7.91 -19.90
CA THR A 534 13.14 7.07 -18.72
C THR A 534 12.75 5.61 -18.95
N GLY A 535 13.47 4.65 -18.36
CA GLY A 535 13.12 3.23 -18.48
C GLY A 535 11.77 2.91 -17.84
N ILE A 536 11.43 3.59 -16.73
CA ILE A 536 10.18 3.40 -16.02
C ILE A 536 9.00 3.70 -16.94
N ALA A 537 9.04 4.76 -17.76
CA ALA A 537 7.99 5.08 -18.74
C ALA A 537 7.59 3.93 -19.67
N TYR A 538 8.45 2.93 -19.87
CA TYR A 538 8.17 1.78 -20.75
C TYR A 538 7.81 0.50 -19.99
N LEU A 539 8.17 0.40 -18.71
CA LEU A 539 7.82 -0.75 -17.88
C LEU A 539 6.36 -0.72 -17.41
N GLN A 540 5.72 0.46 -17.41
CA GLN A 540 4.26 0.57 -17.30
C GLN A 540 3.60 -0.24 -18.40
N GLY A 541 2.59 -1.00 -18.04
CA GLY A 541 1.69 -1.59 -19.01
C GLY A 541 0.75 -0.53 -19.59
N SER A 542 -0.19 -1.01 -20.39
CA SER A 542 -1.10 -0.19 -21.18
C SER A 542 -2.50 -0.50 -20.70
N GLU A 543 -3.20 0.54 -20.28
CA GLU A 543 -4.61 0.46 -19.94
C GLU A 543 -5.38 1.34 -20.91
N GLY A 544 -6.34 0.76 -21.64
CA GLY A 544 -6.96 1.46 -22.77
C GLY A 544 -7.65 2.79 -22.40
N LEU A 545 -8.18 2.92 -21.18
CA LEU A 545 -8.85 4.16 -20.72
C LEU A 545 -7.88 5.15 -20.07
N SER A 546 -6.93 4.69 -19.24
CA SER A 546 -5.91 5.57 -18.67
C SER A 546 -4.90 6.02 -19.73
N ASP A 547 -4.64 5.23 -20.77
CA ASP A 547 -3.88 5.66 -21.95
C ASP A 547 -4.66 6.71 -22.75
N LEU A 548 -5.99 6.61 -22.87
CA LEU A 548 -6.82 7.64 -23.52
C LEU A 548 -6.87 8.94 -22.69
N ALA A 549 -7.02 8.81 -21.37
CA ALA A 549 -6.98 9.94 -20.45
C ALA A 549 -5.60 10.59 -20.43
N SER A 550 -4.51 9.80 -20.37
CA SER A 550 -3.13 10.29 -20.48
C SER A 550 -2.87 10.93 -21.83
N LEU A 551 -3.42 10.39 -22.92
CA LEU A 551 -3.36 11.00 -24.24
C LEU A 551 -4.10 12.34 -24.26
N ALA A 552 -5.31 12.41 -23.71
CA ALA A 552 -6.07 13.65 -23.60
C ALA A 552 -5.34 14.68 -22.73
N ALA A 553 -4.85 14.26 -21.56
CA ALA A 553 -4.08 15.05 -20.61
C ALA A 553 -2.80 15.62 -21.27
N ARG A 554 -2.02 14.78 -21.98
CA ARG A 554 -0.87 15.20 -22.80
C ARG A 554 -1.21 16.28 -23.82
N TYR A 555 -2.42 16.29 -24.38
CA TYR A 555 -2.84 17.27 -25.41
C TYR A 555 -3.62 18.47 -24.86
N LEU A 556 -4.20 18.34 -23.67
CA LEU A 556 -4.93 19.41 -22.98
C LEU A 556 -4.06 20.15 -21.96
N GLY A 557 -2.81 19.72 -21.78
CA GLY A 557 -1.87 20.27 -20.81
C GLY A 557 -2.03 19.69 -19.41
N GLU A 558 -3.17 19.07 -19.09
CA GLU A 558 -3.45 18.46 -17.79
C GLU A 558 -2.39 17.39 -17.49
N GLY A 559 -1.77 17.44 -16.31
CA GLY A 559 -0.66 16.55 -15.97
C GLY A 559 -1.05 15.07 -16.01
N ALA A 560 -0.32 14.24 -16.75
CA ALA A 560 -0.56 12.79 -16.75
C ALA A 560 -0.09 12.16 -15.43
N PRO A 561 -0.80 11.16 -14.87
CA PRO A 561 -0.38 10.41 -13.67
C PRO A 561 0.93 9.66 -13.84
N GLN A 562 1.44 9.58 -15.06
CA GLN A 562 2.57 8.74 -15.41
C GLN A 562 3.53 9.47 -16.35
N PRO A 563 4.82 9.09 -16.35
CA PRO A 563 5.75 9.49 -17.38
C PRO A 563 5.20 9.21 -18.78
N ASP A 564 5.37 10.19 -19.67
CA ASP A 564 5.05 10.05 -21.08
C ASP A 564 5.89 8.93 -21.72
N ARG A 565 5.36 8.24 -22.72
CA ARG A 565 6.04 7.20 -23.50
C ARG A 565 5.61 7.24 -24.95
N LEU A 566 6.51 6.78 -25.82
CA LEU A 566 6.17 6.47 -27.22
C LEU A 566 5.43 5.12 -27.29
N HIS A 567 4.13 5.12 -27.58
CA HIS A 567 3.33 3.90 -27.63
C HIS A 567 3.67 3.04 -28.86
N PHE A 568 3.46 1.72 -28.75
CA PHE A 568 3.71 0.76 -29.84
C PHE A 568 3.08 1.17 -31.19
N GLN A 569 1.87 1.72 -31.16
CA GLN A 569 1.14 2.13 -32.36
C GLN A 569 1.75 3.38 -33.03
N GLU A 570 2.44 4.21 -32.25
CA GLU A 570 3.01 5.48 -32.70
C GLU A 570 4.33 5.31 -33.45
N LEU A 571 4.99 4.15 -33.30
CA LEU A 571 6.14 3.75 -34.11
C LEU A 571 5.79 3.55 -35.59
N TRP A 572 4.51 3.30 -35.91
CA TRP A 572 4.07 2.92 -37.26
C TRP A 572 3.07 3.87 -37.91
N ARG A 573 2.34 4.65 -37.11
CA ARG A 573 1.35 5.58 -37.64
C ARG A 573 2.01 6.82 -38.25
N GLU A 574 1.65 7.12 -39.50
CA GLU A 574 2.10 8.33 -40.21
C GLU A 574 1.48 9.60 -39.65
N THR A 575 0.25 9.49 -39.12
CA THR A 575 -0.47 10.60 -38.52
C THR A 575 -0.95 10.19 -37.13
N PRO A 576 -0.93 11.12 -36.15
CA PRO A 576 -1.63 10.92 -34.90
C PRO A 576 -3.10 10.50 -35.17
N PRO A 577 -3.75 9.76 -34.25
CA PRO A 577 -5.18 9.49 -34.35
C PRO A 577 -5.96 10.76 -34.67
N ALA A 578 -7.02 10.68 -35.47
CA ALA A 578 -7.81 11.86 -35.85
C ALA A 578 -8.31 12.67 -34.64
N SER A 579 -8.62 11.99 -33.52
CA SER A 579 -8.98 12.59 -32.23
C SER A 579 -7.86 13.45 -31.64
N VAL A 580 -6.60 13.00 -31.73
CA VAL A 580 -5.42 13.75 -31.28
C VAL A 580 -5.17 14.97 -32.16
N ARG A 581 -5.38 14.82 -33.47
CA ARG A 581 -5.25 15.93 -34.43
C ARG A 581 -6.26 17.05 -34.13
N LEU A 582 -7.50 16.68 -33.79
CA LEU A 582 -8.55 17.63 -33.41
C LEU A 582 -8.22 18.34 -32.09
N LEU A 583 -7.73 17.61 -31.09
CA LEU A 583 -7.33 18.18 -29.79
C LEU A 583 -6.15 19.15 -29.92
N ARG A 584 -5.12 18.82 -30.73
CA ARG A 584 -4.01 19.75 -31.01
C ARG A 584 -4.46 21.03 -31.73
N LEU A 585 -5.39 20.90 -32.68
CA LEU A 585 -5.96 22.06 -33.37
C LEU A 585 -6.72 23.00 -32.42
N LEU A 586 -7.26 22.47 -31.32
CA LEU A 586 -7.97 23.23 -30.30
C LEU A 586 -7.03 23.83 -29.24
N GLY A 587 -5.92 23.16 -28.90
CA GLY A 587 -5.00 23.57 -27.82
C GLY A 587 -3.88 24.53 -28.23
N GLU A 588 -3.27 24.36 -29.40
CA GLU A 588 -2.05 25.09 -29.78
C GLU A 588 -2.26 26.10 -30.93
N GLY A 589 -3.48 26.19 -31.46
CA GLY A 589 -3.78 26.96 -32.67
C GLY A 589 -3.16 26.33 -33.93
N ILE A 590 -3.67 26.72 -35.11
CA ILE A 590 -3.29 26.16 -36.41
C ILE A 590 -1.78 26.32 -36.73
N ALA A 591 -1.09 27.23 -36.03
CA ALA A 591 0.30 27.62 -36.31
C ALA A 591 1.38 26.66 -35.75
N ALA A 592 1.06 25.75 -34.82
CA ALA A 592 2.03 24.79 -34.26
C ALA A 592 2.05 23.43 -34.98
N ALA A 593 1.39 23.31 -36.14
CA ALA A 593 1.42 22.11 -36.95
C ALA A 593 2.83 21.89 -37.53
N TRP A 594 3.64 21.11 -36.81
CA TRP A 594 4.96 20.62 -37.22
C TRP A 594 4.98 20.28 -38.72
N PRO A 595 5.94 20.79 -39.53
CA PRO A 595 5.92 20.66 -41.00
C PRO A 595 6.32 19.27 -41.50
N PHE A 596 6.25 18.24 -40.66
CA PHE A 596 6.56 16.88 -41.09
C PHE A 596 5.38 16.30 -41.86
N SER A 597 5.60 16.02 -43.15
CA SER A 597 4.81 15.02 -43.86
C SER A 597 4.83 13.72 -43.04
N GLY A 598 3.72 12.99 -42.97
CA GLY A 598 3.58 11.85 -42.04
C GLY A 598 4.65 10.76 -42.17
N GLY A 599 5.35 10.70 -43.31
CA GLY A 599 6.53 9.85 -43.50
C GLY A 599 7.73 10.24 -42.62
N ALA A 600 7.99 11.53 -42.43
CA ALA A 600 9.18 12.01 -41.73
C ALA A 600 9.12 11.79 -40.21
N LEU A 601 7.96 12.01 -39.57
CA LEU A 601 7.80 11.75 -38.14
C LEU A 601 7.95 10.27 -37.80
N ARG A 602 7.38 9.39 -38.63
CA ARG A 602 7.56 7.94 -38.49
C ARG A 602 9.03 7.54 -38.64
N SER A 603 9.73 8.06 -39.65
CA SER A 603 11.17 7.80 -39.82
C SER A 603 11.98 8.30 -38.61
N ALA A 604 11.69 9.49 -38.11
CA ALA A 604 12.34 10.05 -36.92
C ALA A 604 12.11 9.19 -35.66
N ARG A 605 10.87 8.72 -35.45
CA ARG A 605 10.55 7.83 -34.33
C ARG A 605 11.22 6.46 -34.42
N ARG A 606 11.36 5.91 -35.63
CA ARG A 606 12.09 4.65 -35.84
C ARG A 606 13.59 4.82 -35.63
N ALA A 607 14.17 5.92 -36.13
CA ALA A 607 15.56 6.26 -35.87
C ALA A 607 15.79 6.42 -34.35
N TRP A 608 14.97 7.23 -33.69
CA TRP A 608 15.00 7.41 -32.24
C TRP A 608 14.86 6.08 -31.48
N PHE A 609 13.93 5.20 -31.89
CA PHE A 609 13.83 3.88 -31.26
C PHE A 609 15.14 3.10 -31.32
N GLN A 610 15.82 3.11 -32.47
CA GLN A 610 17.07 2.37 -32.66
C GLN A 610 18.25 3.01 -31.91
N GLU A 611 18.31 4.34 -31.87
CA GLU A 611 19.44 5.12 -31.32
C GLU A 611 19.33 5.31 -29.79
N GLU A 612 18.10 5.45 -29.29
CA GLU A 612 17.83 5.91 -27.93
C GLU A 612 17.15 4.82 -27.09
N LEU A 613 15.97 4.36 -27.49
CA LEU A 613 15.14 3.47 -26.65
C LEU A 613 15.62 2.02 -26.64
N TRP A 614 15.95 1.45 -27.80
CA TRP A 614 16.38 0.05 -27.90
C TRP A 614 17.63 -0.23 -27.06
N PRO A 615 18.68 0.61 -27.09
CA PRO A 615 19.83 0.45 -26.19
C PRO A 615 19.42 0.49 -24.71
N LEU A 616 18.56 1.42 -24.30
CA LEU A 616 18.09 1.54 -22.91
C LEU A 616 17.33 0.29 -22.46
N LEU A 617 16.37 -0.20 -23.27
CA LEU A 617 15.58 -1.39 -22.95
C LEU A 617 16.44 -2.66 -22.96
N ARG A 618 17.39 -2.77 -23.90
CA ARG A 618 18.32 -3.91 -23.99
C ARG A 618 19.23 -3.96 -22.77
N GLU A 619 19.76 -2.81 -22.35
CA GLU A 619 20.59 -2.72 -21.16
C GLU A 619 19.80 -2.98 -19.88
N SER A 620 18.57 -2.46 -19.78
CA SER A 620 17.66 -2.76 -18.67
C SER A 620 17.42 -4.26 -18.55
N ASN A 621 17.07 -4.92 -19.66
CA ASN A 621 16.87 -6.37 -19.68
C ASN A 621 18.12 -7.14 -19.26
N ALA A 622 19.29 -6.81 -19.82
CA ALA A 622 20.55 -7.47 -19.49
C ALA A 622 20.93 -7.30 -18.02
N THR A 623 20.86 -6.07 -17.52
CA THR A 623 21.22 -5.71 -16.14
C THR A 623 20.31 -6.40 -15.13
N PHE A 624 18.99 -6.26 -15.27
CA PHE A 624 18.06 -6.87 -14.31
C PHE A 624 18.03 -8.40 -14.40
N SER A 625 18.28 -9.00 -15.57
CA SER A 625 18.45 -10.46 -15.67
C SER A 625 19.70 -10.95 -14.92
N ALA A 626 20.82 -10.24 -15.06
CA ALA A 626 22.06 -10.57 -14.35
C ALA A 626 21.91 -10.41 -12.83
N LEU A 627 21.25 -9.34 -12.38
CA LEU A 627 20.96 -9.12 -10.96
C LEU A 627 19.99 -10.17 -10.39
N ALA A 628 18.94 -10.54 -11.13
CA ALA A 628 18.03 -11.61 -10.73
C ALA A 628 18.75 -12.96 -10.60
N ALA A 629 19.69 -13.28 -11.50
CA ALA A 629 20.52 -14.48 -11.39
C ALA A 629 21.41 -14.47 -10.13
N ARG A 630 21.93 -13.31 -9.72
CA ARG A 630 22.68 -13.17 -8.45
C ARG A 630 21.79 -13.41 -7.24
N PHE A 631 20.53 -12.98 -7.25
CA PHE A 631 19.58 -13.32 -6.18
C PHE A 631 19.31 -14.82 -6.12
N ALA A 632 19.09 -15.47 -7.26
CA ALA A 632 18.90 -16.93 -7.32
C ALA A 632 20.12 -17.69 -6.78
N ALA A 633 21.33 -17.21 -7.08
CA ALA A 633 22.57 -17.78 -6.53
C ALA A 633 22.66 -17.61 -5.00
N LEU A 634 22.17 -16.48 -4.46
CA LEU A 634 22.14 -16.23 -3.03
C LEU A 634 21.20 -17.19 -2.28
N VAL A 635 20.03 -17.52 -2.88
CA VAL A 635 19.08 -18.51 -2.34
C VAL A 635 19.70 -19.91 -2.24
N ALA A 636 20.62 -20.24 -3.17
CA ALA A 636 21.30 -21.54 -3.19
C ALA A 636 22.33 -21.71 -2.06
N LEU A 637 22.70 -20.64 -1.35
CA LEU A 637 23.61 -20.74 -0.20
C LEU A 637 22.98 -21.54 0.95
N PRO A 638 23.79 -22.25 1.75
CA PRO A 638 23.30 -22.91 2.97
C PRO A 638 22.67 -21.89 3.92
N ALA A 639 21.37 -22.03 4.17
CA ALA A 639 20.60 -21.15 5.04
C ALA A 639 19.53 -21.95 5.78
N SER A 640 19.04 -21.43 6.90
CA SER A 640 17.87 -21.99 7.57
C SER A 640 16.63 -21.87 6.64
N PRO A 641 15.59 -22.70 6.81
CA PRO A 641 14.37 -22.60 6.01
C PRO A 641 13.73 -21.21 6.04
N SER A 642 13.70 -20.56 7.21
CA SER A 642 13.12 -19.21 7.37
C SER A 642 13.97 -18.13 6.70
N HIS A 643 15.30 -18.26 6.72
CA HIS A 643 16.18 -17.36 5.96
C HIS A 643 15.98 -17.54 4.45
N ARG A 644 15.85 -18.79 3.99
CA ARG A 644 15.63 -19.11 2.57
C ARG A 644 14.32 -18.51 2.07
N GLU A 645 13.26 -18.50 2.87
CA GLU A 645 11.97 -17.91 2.48
C GLU A 645 12.10 -16.41 2.15
N VAL A 646 12.77 -15.63 3.00
CA VAL A 646 13.02 -14.20 2.74
C VAL A 646 13.88 -13.99 1.50
N LEU A 647 14.95 -14.79 1.34
CA LEU A 647 15.82 -14.70 0.17
C LEU A 647 15.08 -15.09 -1.13
N GLN A 648 14.22 -16.09 -1.06
CA GLN A 648 13.41 -16.56 -2.18
C GLN A 648 12.40 -15.50 -2.60
N ASP A 649 11.71 -14.85 -1.65
CA ASP A 649 10.75 -13.80 -1.96
C ASP A 649 11.41 -12.62 -2.69
N LEU A 650 12.61 -12.19 -2.25
CA LEU A 650 13.40 -11.19 -2.95
C LEU A 650 13.88 -11.66 -4.33
N ALA A 651 14.27 -12.93 -4.46
CA ALA A 651 14.69 -13.50 -5.74
C ALA A 651 13.54 -13.58 -6.75
N ASP A 652 12.35 -13.99 -6.31
CA ASP A 652 11.14 -14.04 -7.13
C ASP A 652 10.73 -12.64 -7.59
N SER A 653 10.84 -11.65 -6.68
CA SER A 653 10.57 -10.24 -6.97
C SER A 653 11.57 -9.68 -8.00
N ALA A 654 12.86 -9.94 -7.84
CA ALA A 654 13.89 -9.55 -8.82
C ALA A 654 13.67 -10.22 -10.18
N GLN A 655 13.31 -11.51 -10.19
CA GLN A 655 12.99 -12.25 -11.40
C GLN A 655 11.76 -11.67 -12.12
N LEU A 656 10.74 -11.24 -11.38
CA LEU A 656 9.56 -10.61 -11.95
C LEU A 656 9.91 -9.34 -12.72
N LEU A 657 10.74 -8.45 -12.15
CA LEU A 657 11.20 -7.25 -12.84
C LEU A 657 12.03 -7.59 -14.08
N ALA A 658 12.94 -8.57 -13.99
CA ALA A 658 13.75 -9.01 -15.12
C ALA A 658 12.88 -9.54 -16.28
N LEU A 659 11.89 -10.39 -15.96
CA LEU A 659 10.92 -10.90 -16.94
C LEU A 659 10.11 -9.77 -17.57
N ARG A 660 9.72 -8.78 -16.78
CA ARG A 660 9.01 -7.60 -17.29
C ARG A 660 9.87 -6.79 -18.27
N CYS A 661 11.14 -6.58 -17.95
CA CYS A 661 12.07 -5.91 -18.87
C CYS A 661 12.22 -6.69 -20.19
N SER A 662 12.38 -8.01 -20.11
CA SER A 662 12.46 -8.90 -21.27
C SER A 662 11.19 -8.85 -22.13
N GLN A 663 10.02 -8.88 -21.48
CA GLN A 663 8.73 -8.77 -22.15
C GLN A 663 8.60 -7.45 -22.90
N VAL A 664 8.91 -6.32 -22.25
CA VAL A 664 8.80 -4.99 -22.85
C VAL A 664 9.77 -4.84 -24.03
N LEU A 665 11.04 -5.22 -23.87
CA LEU A 665 12.01 -5.21 -24.97
C LEU A 665 11.52 -6.03 -26.16
N THR A 666 11.08 -7.27 -25.92
CA THR A 666 10.59 -8.17 -26.98
C THR A 666 9.39 -7.57 -27.71
N LEU A 667 8.48 -6.92 -26.99
CA LEU A 667 7.32 -6.25 -27.60
C LEU A 667 7.76 -5.09 -28.50
N TYR A 668 8.70 -4.25 -28.05
CA TYR A 668 9.20 -3.14 -28.85
C TYR A 668 10.01 -3.61 -30.07
N GLU A 669 10.86 -4.63 -29.93
CA GLU A 669 11.59 -5.23 -31.05
C GLU A 669 10.64 -5.86 -32.07
N TYR A 670 9.66 -6.63 -31.59
CA TYR A 670 8.63 -7.21 -32.43
C TYR A 670 7.88 -6.12 -33.20
N VAL A 671 7.46 -5.06 -32.50
CA VAL A 671 6.79 -3.93 -33.12
C VAL A 671 7.71 -3.30 -34.13
N ALA A 672 8.99 -3.01 -33.86
CA ALA A 672 9.90 -2.31 -34.78
C ALA A 672 10.32 -3.12 -36.02
N LEU A 673 10.37 -4.45 -35.91
CA LEU A 673 10.81 -5.37 -36.97
C LEU A 673 9.66 -5.81 -37.88
N CYS A 674 8.44 -5.97 -37.36
CA CYS A 674 7.33 -6.47 -38.17
C CYS A 674 6.67 -5.35 -38.97
N ALA A 675 6.76 -5.43 -40.30
CA ALA A 675 5.82 -4.73 -41.17
C ALA A 675 4.38 -5.21 -40.86
N PRO A 676 3.33 -4.39 -41.06
CA PRO A 676 1.95 -4.69 -40.65
C PRO A 676 1.35 -6.06 -41.09
N GLY A 677 1.99 -6.81 -42.00
CA GLY A 677 1.53 -8.11 -42.50
C GLY A 677 2.23 -9.38 -41.99
N GLU A 678 3.45 -9.30 -41.42
CA GLU A 678 4.25 -10.50 -41.05
C GLU A 678 4.12 -10.91 -39.56
N CYS A 679 3.37 -10.11 -38.80
CA CYS A 679 3.23 -10.12 -37.35
C CYS A 679 2.80 -11.47 -36.71
N LEU A 680 1.85 -12.20 -37.29
CA LEU A 680 1.11 -13.24 -36.55
C LEU A 680 1.95 -14.43 -36.04
N GLY A 681 3.03 -14.80 -36.74
CA GLY A 681 3.86 -15.97 -36.38
C GLY A 681 4.75 -15.76 -35.14
N ARG A 682 5.34 -14.56 -34.99
CA ARG A 682 6.24 -14.27 -33.84
C ARG A 682 5.47 -13.88 -32.58
N LEU A 683 4.28 -13.29 -32.71
CA LEU A 683 3.38 -13.04 -31.58
C LEU A 683 2.96 -14.35 -30.89
N ALA A 684 2.83 -15.44 -31.66
CA ALA A 684 2.58 -16.77 -31.12
C ALA A 684 3.76 -17.29 -30.27
N ALA A 685 5.02 -16.99 -30.65
CA ALA A 685 6.20 -17.36 -29.87
C ALA A 685 6.32 -16.56 -28.56
N GLY A 686 6.03 -15.26 -28.56
CA GLY A 686 5.97 -14.45 -27.33
C GLY A 686 4.85 -14.92 -26.39
N ARG A 687 3.68 -15.26 -26.93
CA ARG A 687 2.60 -15.91 -26.16
C ARG A 687 3.01 -17.28 -25.65
N ALA A 688 3.79 -18.05 -26.40
CA ALA A 688 4.30 -19.35 -25.97
C ALA A 688 5.32 -19.21 -24.83
N ALA A 689 6.21 -18.22 -24.86
CA ALA A 689 7.12 -17.94 -23.75
C ALA A 689 6.37 -17.62 -22.44
N ILE A 690 5.28 -16.84 -22.54
CA ILE A 690 4.39 -16.56 -21.39
C ILE A 690 3.66 -17.83 -20.94
N ARG A 691 3.16 -18.66 -21.86
CA ARG A 691 2.44 -19.90 -21.54
C ARG A 691 3.32 -21.02 -20.99
N CYS A 692 4.60 -21.08 -21.39
CA CYS A 692 5.57 -22.01 -20.81
C CYS A 692 5.85 -21.71 -19.34
N TRP A 693 5.48 -20.51 -18.87
CA TRP A 693 5.43 -20.14 -17.47
C TRP A 693 4.07 -20.49 -16.84
N SER A 694 3.66 -21.75 -16.96
CA SER A 694 2.84 -22.37 -15.92
C SER A 694 3.77 -22.70 -14.77
N LEU A 695 3.60 -22.02 -13.63
CA LEU A 695 4.32 -22.27 -12.38
C LEU A 695 4.52 -23.78 -12.14
N PRO A 696 5.66 -24.22 -11.58
CA PRO A 696 5.80 -25.60 -11.12
C PRO A 696 4.62 -25.92 -10.19
N GLY A 697 4.02 -27.10 -10.38
CA GLY A 697 2.64 -27.42 -10.02
C GLY A 697 2.19 -27.15 -8.57
N PRO A 698 0.93 -27.50 -8.24
CA PRO A 698 0.20 -27.08 -7.03
C PRO A 698 0.90 -27.28 -5.67
N SER A 699 1.97 -28.07 -5.61
CA SER A 699 2.79 -28.26 -4.40
C SER A 699 3.53 -26.99 -3.95
N ALA A 700 3.87 -26.05 -4.84
CA ALA A 700 4.52 -24.78 -4.47
C ALA A 700 3.52 -23.72 -3.96
N LEU A 701 2.25 -23.83 -4.35
CA LEU A 701 1.17 -22.92 -3.95
C LEU A 701 0.41 -23.38 -2.70
N ALA A 702 0.61 -24.63 -2.25
CA ALA A 702 -0.07 -25.18 -1.08
C ALA A 702 0.38 -24.56 0.27
N SER A 703 1.51 -23.83 0.31
CA SER A 703 1.90 -23.04 1.48
C SER A 703 1.29 -21.64 1.52
N SER A 704 0.74 -21.14 0.40
CA SER A 704 0.02 -19.87 0.33
C SER A 704 -1.48 -20.12 0.24
N ARG A 705 -2.18 -20.06 1.39
CA ARG A 705 -3.65 -20.23 1.50
C ARG A 705 -4.50 -19.19 0.72
N TRP A 706 -3.90 -18.29 -0.07
CA TRP A 706 -4.54 -17.06 -0.55
C TRP A 706 -4.77 -16.96 -2.07
N VAL A 707 -4.35 -17.94 -2.88
CA VAL A 707 -4.48 -17.88 -4.35
C VAL A 707 -5.91 -18.13 -4.86
N SER A 708 -6.90 -18.25 -3.97
CA SER A 708 -8.31 -18.43 -4.35
C SER A 708 -9.01 -17.16 -4.85
N MET A 709 -8.45 -15.97 -4.65
CA MET A 709 -9.14 -14.70 -4.95
C MET A 709 -9.12 -14.27 -6.42
N GLU A 710 -8.10 -14.66 -7.19
CA GLU A 710 -7.91 -14.12 -8.55
C GLU A 710 -8.91 -14.66 -9.60
N ARG A 711 -9.65 -15.72 -9.31
CA ARG A 711 -10.53 -16.37 -10.32
C ARG A 711 -11.94 -15.80 -10.42
N GLY A 712 -12.30 -14.80 -9.63
CA GLY A 712 -13.67 -14.26 -9.56
C GLY A 712 -14.00 -13.11 -10.52
N TRP A 713 -13.00 -12.50 -11.19
CA TRP A 713 -13.17 -11.17 -11.77
C TRP A 713 -12.93 -11.16 -13.28
N CYS A 714 -13.89 -11.71 -14.03
CA CYS A 714 -14.06 -11.40 -15.44
C CYS A 714 -15.12 -10.30 -15.59
N TRP A 715 -14.70 -9.15 -16.10
CA TRP A 715 -15.55 -8.02 -16.46
C TRP A 715 -16.68 -8.47 -17.40
N SER A 716 -17.94 -8.41 -16.94
CA SER A 716 -19.11 -8.73 -17.77
C SER A 716 -19.52 -7.51 -18.60
N GLY A 717 -18.85 -7.34 -19.74
CA GLY A 717 -19.35 -6.47 -20.80
C GLY A 717 -20.72 -6.96 -21.27
N ARG A 718 -21.76 -6.14 -21.07
CA ARG A 718 -23.13 -6.41 -21.52
C ARG A 718 -23.20 -6.44 -23.05
N GLY A 719 -23.05 -7.62 -23.63
CA GLY A 719 -23.52 -7.95 -24.98
C GLY A 719 -24.69 -8.92 -24.89
N ARG A 720 -25.93 -8.43 -25.04
CA ARG A 720 -27.10 -9.32 -25.18
C ARG A 720 -27.03 -9.99 -26.56
N CYS A 721 -26.42 -11.17 -26.64
CA CYS A 721 -26.65 -12.09 -27.74
C CYS A 721 -28.02 -12.76 -27.54
N ARG A 722 -29.04 -12.31 -28.28
CA ARG A 722 -30.26 -13.09 -28.49
C ARG A 722 -29.94 -14.19 -29.49
N LEU A 723 -29.92 -15.45 -29.02
CA LEU A 723 -30.07 -16.62 -29.89
C LEU A 723 -31.51 -17.12 -29.80
N PRO A 724 -32.08 -17.67 -30.89
CA PRO A 724 -33.51 -17.91 -31.00
C PRO A 724 -33.94 -19.14 -30.20
N THR A 725 -35.02 -19.00 -29.44
CA THR A 725 -35.71 -20.11 -28.79
C THR A 725 -36.34 -21.02 -29.84
N ARG A 726 -35.90 -22.27 -29.90
CA ARG A 726 -36.60 -23.34 -30.61
C ARG A 726 -37.64 -23.92 -29.65
N THR A 727 -38.91 -23.74 -29.99
CA THR A 727 -40.04 -24.42 -29.35
C THR A 727 -40.00 -25.90 -29.72
N ASP A 728 -40.07 -26.77 -28.72
CA ASP A 728 -40.44 -28.17 -28.94
C ASP A 728 -41.79 -28.48 -28.27
N THR A 729 -42.56 -29.29 -28.95
CA THR A 729 -43.96 -29.59 -28.78
C THR A 729 -44.19 -30.61 -27.66
N SER A 730 -44.14 -30.17 -26.41
CA SER A 730 -44.85 -30.85 -25.32
C SER A 730 -44.97 -29.91 -24.12
N GLY A 731 -46.01 -29.09 -24.13
CA GLY A 731 -46.33 -28.23 -22.99
C GLY A 731 -46.68 -29.08 -21.78
N GLN A 732 -45.74 -29.22 -20.83
CA GLN A 732 -46.02 -29.58 -19.43
C GLN A 732 -44.89 -29.07 -18.53
N ARG A 733 -45.23 -28.23 -17.56
CA ARG A 733 -44.36 -27.84 -16.45
C ARG A 733 -44.56 -28.85 -15.31
N ARG A 734 -43.47 -29.48 -14.85
CA ARG A 734 -43.35 -30.07 -13.50
C ARG A 734 -41.97 -29.78 -12.91
N PRO A 735 -41.86 -29.51 -11.61
CA PRO A 735 -40.60 -29.25 -10.94
C PRO A 735 -39.94 -30.59 -10.56
N CYS A 736 -38.66 -30.76 -10.88
CA CYS A 736 -37.84 -31.84 -10.32
C CYS A 736 -36.77 -31.25 -9.42
N SER A 737 -37.02 -31.42 -8.12
CA SER A 737 -36.06 -31.47 -7.03
C SER A 737 -35.07 -32.61 -7.24
N THR A 738 -33.77 -32.31 -7.21
CA THR A 738 -32.73 -33.25 -6.78
C THR A 738 -31.81 -32.50 -5.81
N GLY A 739 -32.22 -32.46 -4.55
CA GLY A 739 -31.38 -32.06 -3.44
C GLY A 739 -30.53 -33.26 -3.01
N VAL A 740 -29.22 -33.12 -3.08
CA VAL A 740 -28.29 -33.93 -2.28
C VAL A 740 -27.84 -33.03 -1.14
N GLY A 741 -28.49 -33.20 0.01
CA GLY A 741 -28.12 -32.54 1.25
C GLY A 741 -26.96 -33.28 1.91
N ILE A 742 -25.88 -32.55 2.22
CA ILE A 742 -24.89 -32.98 3.20
C ILE A 742 -24.95 -31.95 4.33
N ARG A 743 -25.58 -32.34 5.45
CA ARG A 743 -25.47 -31.64 6.73
C ARG A 743 -24.26 -32.23 7.48
N PRO A 744 -23.34 -31.41 8.03
CA PRO A 744 -22.56 -31.81 9.18
C PRO A 744 -23.17 -31.19 10.44
N SER A 745 -23.66 -32.05 11.33
CA SER A 745 -23.85 -31.74 12.73
C SER A 745 -22.48 -31.57 13.39
N TRP A 746 -22.24 -30.44 14.08
CA TRP A 746 -21.08 -30.28 14.95
C TRP A 746 -21.51 -30.44 16.40
N SER A 747 -21.07 -31.55 17.01
CA SER A 747 -21.00 -31.70 18.46
C SER A 747 -19.57 -31.41 18.93
N SER A 748 -19.47 -30.84 20.12
CA SER A 748 -18.26 -30.38 20.78
C SER A 748 -17.28 -31.51 21.16
N ARG A 749 -15.96 -31.30 20.99
CA ARG A 749 -14.86 -31.41 21.98
C ARG A 749 -13.51 -31.88 21.39
N SER A 750 -12.50 -31.05 21.65
CA SER A 750 -11.04 -31.32 21.77
C SER A 750 -10.18 -31.57 20.51
N PRO A 751 -8.86 -31.24 20.56
CA PRO A 751 -8.03 -30.98 19.39
C PRO A 751 -7.01 -32.10 19.13
N THR A 752 -7.07 -32.75 17.97
CA THR A 752 -5.91 -33.48 17.42
C THR A 752 -5.94 -33.44 15.90
N ARG A 753 -4.83 -32.98 15.30
CA ARG A 753 -4.63 -32.84 13.86
C ARG A 753 -4.65 -34.20 13.15
N ALA A 754 -5.52 -34.37 12.16
CA ALA A 754 -5.43 -35.44 11.17
C ALA A 754 -5.55 -34.86 9.75
N LEU A 755 -4.61 -35.25 8.88
CA LEU A 755 -4.49 -34.88 7.48
C LEU A 755 -5.61 -35.54 6.65
N VAL A 756 -6.36 -34.77 5.85
CA VAL A 756 -7.22 -35.30 4.78
C VAL A 756 -6.67 -34.81 3.44
N ARG A 757 -6.19 -35.74 2.60
CA ARG A 757 -5.91 -35.51 1.18
C ARG A 757 -7.16 -35.87 0.38
N SER A 758 -7.68 -34.94 -0.41
CA SER A 758 -8.70 -35.21 -1.43
C SER A 758 -8.08 -35.16 -2.83
N THR A 759 -8.33 -36.21 -3.61
CA THR A 759 -7.93 -36.33 -5.02
C THR A 759 -9.13 -35.94 -5.89
N ILE A 760 -8.94 -35.06 -6.86
CA ILE A 760 -9.99 -34.64 -7.83
C ILE A 760 -9.69 -35.26 -9.19
N HIS A 761 -10.68 -35.93 -9.80
CA HIS A 761 -10.66 -36.39 -11.19
C HIS A 761 -11.23 -35.32 -12.13
N TRP A 762 -10.61 -35.13 -13.30
CA TRP A 762 -11.17 -34.35 -14.41
C TRP A 762 -11.33 -35.22 -15.66
N SER A 763 -12.49 -35.12 -16.32
CA SER A 763 -12.76 -35.69 -17.64
C SER A 763 -12.67 -34.61 -18.73
N TRP A 764 -12.14 -35.00 -19.88
CA TRP A 764 -11.84 -34.14 -21.03
C TRP A 764 -13.01 -34.11 -22.03
N VAL A 765 -13.31 -32.93 -22.59
CA VAL A 765 -14.12 -32.77 -23.80
C VAL A 765 -13.32 -31.95 -24.82
N SER A 766 -13.00 -32.56 -25.96
CA SER A 766 -12.22 -31.96 -27.06
C SER A 766 -13.01 -30.94 -27.87
N PRO A 767 -12.37 -29.94 -28.49
CA PRO A 767 -13.03 -29.00 -29.39
C PRO A 767 -13.20 -29.57 -30.80
N VAL A 768 -14.35 -29.26 -31.39
CA VAL A 768 -14.78 -29.56 -32.76
C VAL A 768 -13.94 -28.76 -33.77
N ALA A 769 -13.53 -29.42 -34.85
CA ALA A 769 -12.73 -28.87 -35.93
C ALA A 769 -13.49 -27.83 -36.79
N GLU A 770 -12.79 -26.76 -37.19
CA GLU A 770 -13.25 -25.79 -38.19
C GLU A 770 -13.11 -26.36 -39.61
N GLY A 771 -14.25 -26.44 -40.31
CA GLY A 771 -14.31 -26.77 -41.73
C GLY A 771 -14.17 -25.53 -42.62
N ARG A 772 -13.33 -25.66 -43.66
CA ARG A 772 -13.20 -24.71 -44.77
C ARG A 772 -14.48 -24.64 -45.61
N GLY A 773 -14.89 -23.45 -46.03
CA GLY A 773 -15.90 -23.25 -47.07
C GLY A 773 -15.71 -21.93 -47.81
N ARG A 774 -15.46 -22.02 -49.13
CA ARG A 774 -15.30 -20.90 -50.08
C ARG A 774 -16.66 -20.41 -50.59
N GLY A 775 -16.74 -19.11 -50.86
CA GLY A 775 -17.30 -18.53 -52.10
C GLY A 775 -18.79 -18.15 -52.14
N GLY A 776 -19.09 -16.97 -52.70
CA GLY A 776 -20.38 -16.72 -53.39
C GLY A 776 -21.08 -15.38 -53.16
N ARG A 777 -20.74 -14.38 -53.99
CA ARG A 777 -21.57 -13.36 -54.68
C ARG A 777 -22.89 -12.80 -54.07
N SER A 778 -22.90 -11.46 -53.99
CA SER A 778 -23.91 -10.45 -54.40
C SER A 778 -25.42 -10.72 -54.29
N LEU A 779 -26.16 -9.75 -53.74
CA LEU A 779 -27.31 -9.10 -54.43
C LEU A 779 -27.81 -7.84 -53.71
N TRP A 780 -28.22 -6.88 -54.53
CA TRP A 780 -28.79 -5.55 -54.24
C TRP A 780 -30.32 -5.58 -54.03
N HIS A 781 -30.83 -4.59 -53.27
CA HIS A 781 -32.07 -3.76 -53.43
C HIS A 781 -32.79 -3.49 -52.08
N ARG A 782 -32.92 -2.21 -51.67
CA ARG A 782 -34.14 -1.33 -51.71
C ARG A 782 -35.34 -1.93 -50.92
N LEU A 783 -36.09 -1.24 -50.04
CA LEU A 783 -36.58 0.15 -50.00
C LEU A 783 -37.45 0.34 -48.71
N ARG A 784 -37.62 1.61 -48.29
CA ARG A 784 -38.78 2.22 -47.58
C ARG A 784 -38.96 2.11 -46.05
N SER A 785 -38.75 3.26 -45.40
CA SER A 785 -39.66 3.88 -44.42
C SER A 785 -40.90 4.46 -45.17
N PRO A 786 -42.05 4.79 -44.54
CA PRO A 786 -42.14 5.95 -43.61
C PRO A 786 -43.25 5.93 -42.52
N THR A 787 -43.03 6.78 -41.51
CA THR A 787 -43.92 7.74 -40.77
C THR A 787 -45.31 7.41 -40.17
N ASP A 788 -45.58 8.22 -39.13
CA ASP A 788 -46.84 8.71 -38.53
C ASP A 788 -47.48 7.90 -37.40
N SER A 789 -47.55 8.38 -36.14
CA SER A 789 -48.19 9.58 -35.52
C SER A 789 -49.51 9.18 -34.85
N GLY A 790 -49.74 9.57 -33.60
CA GLY A 790 -51.02 9.31 -32.93
C GLY A 790 -51.00 9.46 -31.40
N THR A 791 -51.53 10.58 -30.94
CA THR A 791 -51.64 11.14 -29.59
C THR A 791 -52.81 10.61 -28.72
N GLN A 792 -52.75 10.92 -27.41
CA GLN A 792 -53.85 11.02 -26.40
C GLN A 792 -54.44 9.69 -25.88
N SER A 793 -54.81 9.47 -24.62
CA SER A 793 -55.12 10.33 -23.45
C SER A 793 -55.29 9.45 -22.17
N TYR A 794 -54.99 10.01 -20.98
CA TYR A 794 -55.46 9.58 -19.63
C TYR A 794 -57.00 9.74 -19.49
N PRO A 795 -57.72 9.34 -18.40
CA PRO A 795 -57.28 9.08 -17.02
C PRO A 795 -57.96 7.90 -16.26
N ARG A 796 -57.48 7.56 -15.05
CA ARG A 796 -58.32 7.42 -13.84
C ARG A 796 -57.52 7.17 -12.55
N VAL A 797 -57.97 7.86 -11.51
CA VAL A 797 -57.53 7.91 -10.11
C VAL A 797 -58.36 6.93 -9.28
N TRP A 798 -57.78 6.29 -8.26
CA TRP A 798 -58.41 5.92 -6.97
C TRP A 798 -57.35 5.83 -5.84
N VAL A 799 -57.27 6.91 -5.07
CA VAL A 799 -57.29 7.10 -3.60
C VAL A 799 -56.87 5.97 -2.61
N LEU A 800 -55.97 6.40 -1.69
CA LEU A 800 -55.68 6.07 -0.27
C LEU A 800 -55.72 4.63 0.27
N GLU A 801 -54.63 4.24 0.94
CA GLU A 801 -54.73 3.67 2.29
C GLU A 801 -53.53 4.05 3.18
N ARG A 802 -53.83 4.21 4.48
CA ARG A 802 -53.07 4.94 5.50
C ARG A 802 -51.92 4.12 6.12
N SER A 803 -50.92 4.86 6.62
CA SER A 803 -49.85 4.39 7.52
C SER A 803 -50.37 3.71 8.79
N PRO A 804 -49.60 2.78 9.39
CA PRO A 804 -49.67 2.52 10.82
C PRO A 804 -48.54 3.24 11.60
N PRO A 805 -48.74 3.48 12.91
CA PRO A 805 -47.99 4.46 13.71
C PRO A 805 -46.83 3.85 14.50
N TYR A 806 -45.92 4.72 14.92
CA TYR A 806 -44.91 4.50 15.97
C TYR A 806 -45.54 3.96 17.27
N PRO A 807 -44.84 3.09 18.04
CA PRO A 807 -45.12 2.89 19.44
C PRO A 807 -44.29 3.85 20.33
N PRO A 808 -44.74 4.07 21.58
CA PRO A 808 -44.54 5.33 22.31
C PRO A 808 -43.28 5.34 23.17
N GLN A 809 -42.77 6.55 23.38
CA GLN A 809 -41.97 6.91 24.55
C GLN A 809 -42.90 6.99 25.77
N ASP A 810 -42.46 6.46 26.91
CA ASP A 810 -43.06 6.79 28.21
C ASP A 810 -41.98 7.43 29.11
N PRO A 811 -42.33 8.43 29.94
CA PRO A 811 -41.40 9.33 30.59
C PRO A 811 -41.23 9.03 32.10
N ALA A 812 -40.39 9.86 32.71
CA ALA A 812 -40.19 10.09 34.14
C ALA A 812 -39.24 9.12 34.86
N TRP A 813 -38.10 9.67 35.29
CA TRP A 813 -37.88 9.98 36.70
C TRP A 813 -36.89 11.15 36.82
N ALA A 814 -37.37 12.24 37.41
CA ALA A 814 -36.58 13.38 37.81
C ALA A 814 -36.17 13.20 39.28
N THR A 815 -34.88 13.30 39.60
CA THR A 815 -34.46 13.93 40.87
C THR A 815 -33.20 14.76 40.69
N LYS A 816 -33.39 16.04 41.02
CA LYS A 816 -32.46 17.13 41.28
C LYS A 816 -31.11 16.69 41.88
N ARG A 817 -30.01 17.24 41.35
CA ARG A 817 -28.92 17.83 42.15
C ARG A 817 -28.27 18.98 41.38
N THR A 818 -28.31 20.14 42.02
CA THR A 818 -27.74 21.43 41.62
C THR A 818 -26.19 21.42 41.64
N PRO A 819 -25.54 22.37 40.93
CA PRO A 819 -24.10 22.38 40.76
C PRO A 819 -23.41 23.03 41.97
N ARG A 820 -22.28 22.45 42.41
CA ARG A 820 -21.34 23.13 43.29
C ARG A 820 -20.36 23.93 42.46
N SER A 821 -20.45 25.25 42.64
CA SER A 821 -19.36 26.19 42.48
C SER A 821 -18.17 25.80 43.36
N LEU A 822 -16.96 26.00 42.84
CA LEU A 822 -15.82 26.47 43.61
C LEU A 822 -14.90 27.27 42.66
N SER A 823 -14.82 28.55 42.99
CA SER A 823 -13.90 29.58 42.50
C SER A 823 -12.49 29.38 43.04
N CYS A 824 -11.48 29.84 42.29
CA CYS A 824 -10.31 30.64 42.70
C CYS A 824 -9.52 30.92 41.41
N SER A 825 -9.68 32.08 40.78
CA SER A 825 -9.09 33.40 41.07
C SER A 825 -7.70 33.59 40.46
N ASP A 826 -7.63 34.61 39.62
CA ASP A 826 -6.49 35.19 38.93
C ASP A 826 -5.33 35.65 39.82
N ALA A 827 -4.14 35.73 39.20
CA ALA A 827 -3.32 36.94 39.05
C ALA A 827 -1.82 36.69 39.27
N ALA A 828 -1.00 36.94 38.24
CA ALA A 828 -0.07 38.08 38.22
C ALA A 828 0.79 38.09 36.94
N ALA A 829 0.74 39.24 36.27
CA ALA A 829 1.59 39.62 35.15
C ALA A 829 2.90 40.26 35.62
N ARG A 830 3.92 40.30 34.73
CA ARG A 830 4.78 41.45 34.31
C ARG A 830 6.27 41.12 34.11
N GLY A 831 6.85 41.80 33.11
CA GLY A 831 8.29 42.06 32.89
C GLY A 831 8.83 41.34 31.65
N ALA A 832 8.99 41.89 30.44
CA ALA A 832 9.60 43.15 29.97
C ALA A 832 11.14 43.27 30.16
N CYS A 833 11.83 43.33 29.01
CA CYS A 833 13.11 44.00 28.68
C CYS A 833 14.48 43.32 28.86
N GLY A 834 15.26 43.40 27.76
CA GLY A 834 16.73 43.58 27.71
C GLY A 834 17.49 42.35 27.19
N ALA A 835 18.24 42.37 26.07
CA ALA A 835 18.67 43.42 25.15
C ALA A 835 18.95 42.79 23.77
#